data_AF-A0A1C3X874-F1
#
_entry.id   AF-A0A1C3X874-F1
#
_cell.length_a   1.000
_cell.length_b   1.000
_cell.length_c   1.000
_cell.angle_alpha   90.00
_cell.angle_beta   90.00
_cell.angle_gamma   90.00
#
_symmetry.space_group_name_H-M   'P 1'
#
loop_
_entity.id
_entity.type
_entity.pdbx_description
1 polymer ?
#
loop_
_entity_poly.entity_id
_entity_poly.type
_entity_poly.pdbx_seq_one_letter_code
_entity_poly.pdbx_strand_id
1 'polypeptide(L)'
;MNAHDPNPPNGEPVAADIAVDFLSLLRPGGPWQLSAINPNVDNDIKTITATTPDQARGFIDRYNGNHNLYYAPNPVRVKDKKASKTEVSAIEFLPGDLDPNEGEAPEAAKARFLAALKSFEPAPMFVVDSGNGVQVLWHLDQPIPLPDPVMVTDTDGKTKPALSPEAQTIVDAVEARSKAAMEKLNSVAGTQNIDRILRLPGTKNLPTKAKIKKGRKACQSSLLAHNEHAVCSLEDFAADAGSANADDSTNSSASNGTSRGAGTGTTGDSDPTSSASDTSIDWAAVETHRGWLKGAADLPADFNIRGRVIVGHSGNLADLNFDLQRAGAAPVRPYRSWSDVSFALAAVFKNYGRYSNEQIAAALLADLECNQHIANRADKRRAVERAVLRSHEPSPGKPSKAGAPNWRERKENGFPLPSMHNARLAISALGIECKYDTFHNKMLFGFKDDSVRHAIEHIVGEVTDHGIIALRNLMSETFGFDLTDKHTRDAVISIALERCFDPVIDMLAKAEVEWDGVARLDRMAAEYFNAEDTPLNRAFVRKTMIAAVARARAPGIKKDEILVLESEEGFNKSTAWRVLAGDENFSDESIIGKESREVQEQLAEVWVHESADLAGMKKTEVETVKNYASKQVDRARPAYGHFLKKQKRHSIEVGTTNSDRYLQSQTGNRRFWPLRVLKAIDIEKLKRDRLQLWGEAAHNQSKGESLVLDPSLWGEAGNEQEHRRVTDPWEDVLRNMQDVTRYSYRKDGAWHEGTRNIVHYARDEDRQASTKAVLGDEQRVSSEELLTFVLNIAPGNQQTGHMMRLATVMKRLGWSRHDNGYVTIKGRRVKGYYRQQQPIPF
;
A
#
# COMPACT_ATOMS: atom_id res chain seq x y z
N MET A 1 -24.95 3.80 -45.96
CA MET A 1 -24.16 2.58 -46.22
C MET A 1 -22.92 2.69 -45.36
N ASN A 2 -23.02 2.30 -44.09
CA ASN A 2 -22.57 1.00 -43.52
C ASN A 2 -21.04 0.99 -43.39
N ALA A 3 -20.44 0.77 -42.22
CA ALA A 3 -20.76 -0.31 -41.30
C ALA A 3 -20.73 0.10 -39.82
N HIS A 4 -21.86 -0.11 -39.15
CA HIS A 4 -21.87 -0.62 -37.79
C HIS A 4 -21.18 -1.98 -37.81
N ASP A 5 -20.12 -2.15 -37.02
CA ASP A 5 -19.66 -3.50 -36.68
C ASP A 5 -20.62 -4.08 -35.63
N PRO A 6 -21.18 -5.27 -35.87
CA PRO A 6 -22.20 -5.86 -35.02
C PRO A 6 -21.57 -6.44 -33.76
N ASN A 7 -22.32 -6.35 -32.66
CA ASN A 7 -22.10 -7.13 -31.46
C ASN A 7 -21.87 -8.61 -31.85
N PRO A 8 -20.83 -9.30 -31.34
CA PRO A 8 -20.66 -10.72 -31.61
C PRO A 8 -21.88 -11.48 -31.07
N PRO A 9 -22.48 -12.38 -31.88
CA PRO A 9 -23.67 -13.12 -31.50
C PRO A 9 -23.30 -14.25 -30.53
N ASN A 10 -24.06 -14.38 -29.43
CA ASN A 10 -24.08 -15.52 -28.51
C ASN A 10 -22.69 -16.08 -28.13
N GLY A 11 -21.90 -15.27 -27.44
CA GLY A 11 -20.64 -15.70 -26.85
C GLY A 11 -20.86 -16.46 -25.55
N GLU A 12 -20.11 -17.54 -25.34
CA GLU A 12 -19.98 -18.19 -24.03
C GLU A 12 -19.72 -17.14 -22.94
N PRO A 13 -20.30 -17.28 -21.73
CA PRO A 13 -20.13 -16.31 -20.66
C PRO A 13 -18.64 -16.06 -20.38
N VAL A 14 -18.25 -14.79 -20.27
CA VAL A 14 -16.85 -14.42 -20.01
C VAL A 14 -16.45 -14.99 -18.66
N ALA A 15 -15.22 -15.47 -18.52
CA ALA A 15 -14.69 -16.08 -17.29
C ALA A 15 -15.04 -15.32 -15.99
N ALA A 16 -15.06 -13.98 -16.05
CA ALA A 16 -15.44 -13.13 -14.94
C ALA A 16 -16.94 -13.15 -14.60
N ASP A 17 -17.83 -13.35 -15.58
CA ASP A 17 -19.27 -13.51 -15.33
C ASP A 17 -19.54 -14.75 -14.51
N ILE A 18 -19.02 -15.91 -14.93
CA ILE A 18 -19.17 -17.19 -14.23
C ILE A 18 -18.66 -17.11 -12.79
N ALA A 19 -17.50 -16.47 -12.60
CA ALA A 19 -16.89 -16.31 -11.30
C ALA A 19 -17.70 -15.36 -10.39
N VAL A 20 -18.20 -14.24 -10.92
CA VAL A 20 -19.02 -13.27 -10.16
C VAL A 20 -20.40 -13.86 -9.83
N ASP A 21 -20.99 -14.64 -10.73
CA ASP A 21 -22.24 -15.37 -10.48
C ASP A 21 -22.06 -16.38 -9.35
N PHE A 22 -20.98 -17.17 -9.39
CA PHE A 22 -20.63 -18.08 -8.29
C PHE A 22 -20.44 -17.34 -6.96
N LEU A 23 -19.73 -16.21 -6.94
CA LEU A 23 -19.55 -15.41 -5.72
C LEU A 23 -20.87 -14.88 -5.19
N SER A 24 -21.78 -14.48 -6.08
CA SER A 24 -23.12 -14.02 -5.73
C SER A 24 -23.98 -15.12 -5.13
N LEU A 25 -23.80 -16.38 -5.57
CA LEU A 25 -24.40 -17.57 -4.94
C LEU A 25 -23.76 -17.87 -3.58
N LEU A 26 -22.42 -17.77 -3.48
CA LEU A 26 -21.68 -18.05 -2.24
C LEU A 26 -22.08 -17.10 -1.10
N ARG A 27 -22.17 -15.80 -1.40
CA ARG A 27 -22.56 -14.77 -0.43
C ARG A 27 -23.19 -13.58 -1.17
N PRO A 28 -24.53 -13.48 -1.22
CA PRO A 28 -25.21 -12.38 -1.91
C PRO A 28 -24.77 -11.01 -1.38
N GLY A 29 -24.31 -10.13 -2.29
CA GLY A 29 -23.83 -8.78 -1.93
C GLY A 29 -22.42 -8.73 -1.32
N GLY A 30 -21.76 -9.88 -1.16
CA GLY A 30 -20.43 -9.99 -0.57
C GLY A 30 -20.41 -9.72 0.95
N PRO A 31 -19.25 -9.36 1.52
CA PRO A 31 -17.95 -9.21 0.86
C PRO A 31 -17.30 -10.56 0.47
N TRP A 32 -16.44 -10.54 -0.56
CA TRP A 32 -15.66 -11.70 -1.02
C TRP A 32 -14.17 -11.41 -0.98
N GLN A 33 -13.40 -12.20 -0.21
CA GLN A 33 -11.94 -12.13 -0.30
C GLN A 33 -11.44 -12.96 -1.47
N LEU A 34 -10.76 -12.31 -2.42
CA LEU A 34 -10.18 -12.90 -3.61
C LEU A 34 -8.66 -12.79 -3.58
N SER A 35 -7.95 -13.86 -3.92
CA SER A 35 -6.49 -13.90 -3.98
C SER A 35 -6.00 -14.38 -5.35
N ALA A 36 -5.02 -13.69 -5.92
CA ALA A 36 -4.33 -14.05 -7.15
C ALA A 36 -2.89 -14.45 -6.82
N ILE A 37 -2.46 -15.65 -7.20
CA ILE A 37 -1.13 -16.19 -6.90
C ILE A 37 -0.42 -16.57 -8.18
N ASN A 38 0.78 -16.03 -8.40
CA ASN A 38 1.58 -16.37 -9.56
C ASN A 38 2.28 -17.73 -9.35
N PRO A 39 2.07 -18.72 -10.22
CA PRO A 39 2.70 -20.04 -10.06
C PRO A 39 4.20 -20.07 -10.37
N ASN A 40 4.75 -18.99 -10.92
CA ASN A 40 6.12 -18.93 -11.45
C ASN A 40 7.01 -17.88 -10.77
N VAL A 41 6.45 -17.04 -9.91
CA VAL A 41 7.15 -15.96 -9.19
C VAL A 41 6.89 -16.11 -7.70
N ASP A 42 7.96 -16.26 -6.92
CA ASP A 42 7.85 -16.42 -5.48
C ASP A 42 7.30 -15.13 -4.83
N ASN A 43 6.38 -15.29 -3.87
CA ASN A 43 5.72 -14.22 -3.12
C ASN A 43 4.91 -13.20 -3.95
N ASP A 44 4.56 -13.48 -5.21
CA ASP A 44 3.63 -12.66 -5.97
C ASP A 44 2.18 -13.08 -5.69
N ILE A 45 1.63 -12.52 -4.59
CA ILE A 45 0.27 -12.71 -4.13
C ILE A 45 -0.42 -11.34 -4.10
N LYS A 46 -1.57 -11.21 -4.76
CA LYS A 46 -2.44 -10.04 -4.68
C LYS A 46 -3.75 -10.46 -4.04
N THR A 47 -4.24 -9.71 -3.07
CA THR A 47 -5.52 -10.02 -2.41
C THR A 47 -6.38 -8.77 -2.31
N ILE A 48 -7.68 -8.93 -2.52
CA ILE A 48 -8.69 -7.90 -2.22
C ILE A 48 -9.86 -8.52 -1.46
N THR A 49 -10.60 -7.70 -0.75
CA THR A 49 -11.94 -8.01 -0.27
C THR A 49 -12.93 -7.16 -1.06
N ALA A 50 -13.52 -7.76 -2.10
CA ALA A 50 -14.48 -7.12 -2.98
C ALA A 50 -15.83 -6.97 -2.26
N THR A 51 -16.35 -5.76 -2.21
CA THR A 51 -17.67 -5.44 -1.63
C THR A 51 -18.73 -5.18 -2.70
N THR A 52 -18.36 -5.24 -3.98
CA THR A 52 -19.28 -5.12 -5.12
C THR A 52 -18.91 -6.12 -6.21
N PRO A 53 -19.87 -6.56 -7.04
CA PRO A 53 -19.61 -7.39 -8.22
C PRO A 53 -18.55 -6.79 -9.16
N ASP A 54 -18.57 -5.47 -9.36
CA ASP A 54 -17.62 -4.77 -10.24
C ASP A 54 -16.18 -4.82 -9.72
N GLN A 55 -15.99 -4.75 -8.40
CA GLN A 55 -14.66 -4.92 -7.79
C GLN A 55 -14.13 -6.34 -7.97
N ALA A 56 -15.01 -7.34 -7.79
CA ALA A 56 -14.65 -8.74 -8.02
C ALA A 56 -14.28 -8.97 -9.50
N ARG A 57 -15.13 -8.48 -10.42
CA ARG A 57 -14.92 -8.54 -11.87
C ARG A 57 -13.60 -7.91 -12.28
N GLY A 58 -13.33 -6.66 -11.86
CA GLY A 58 -12.10 -5.96 -12.20
C GLY A 58 -10.84 -6.66 -11.68
N PHE A 59 -10.91 -7.37 -10.56
CA PHE A 59 -9.83 -8.21 -10.06
C PHE A 59 -9.64 -9.48 -10.90
N ILE A 60 -10.74 -10.15 -11.25
CA ILE A 60 -10.71 -11.38 -12.07
C ILE A 60 -10.15 -11.07 -13.45
N ASP A 61 -10.67 -10.05 -14.13
CA ASP A 61 -10.24 -9.65 -15.48
C ASP A 61 -8.75 -9.29 -15.52
N ARG A 62 -8.24 -8.66 -14.45
CA ARG A 62 -6.84 -8.25 -14.37
C ARG A 62 -5.87 -9.42 -14.23
N TYR A 63 -6.24 -10.45 -13.49
CA TYR A 63 -5.30 -11.48 -13.05
C TYR A 63 -5.54 -12.87 -13.65
N ASN A 64 -6.75 -13.16 -14.12
CA ASN A 64 -7.05 -14.46 -14.73
C ASN A 64 -6.18 -14.70 -15.98
N GLY A 65 -5.62 -15.90 -16.09
CA GLY A 65 -4.73 -16.29 -17.20
C GLY A 65 -3.24 -16.06 -16.95
N ASN A 66 -2.87 -15.19 -16.01
CA ASN A 66 -1.48 -14.99 -15.57
C ASN A 66 -1.26 -15.45 -14.12
N HIS A 67 -2.31 -15.38 -13.29
CA HIS A 67 -2.32 -15.83 -11.90
C HIS A 67 -3.39 -16.88 -11.68
N ASN A 68 -3.16 -17.71 -10.68
CA ASN A 68 -4.16 -18.62 -10.13
C ASN A 68 -5.09 -17.84 -9.20
N LEU A 69 -6.40 -17.84 -9.48
CA LEU A 69 -7.39 -17.10 -8.69
C LEU A 69 -8.10 -17.97 -7.65
N TYR A 70 -8.26 -17.44 -6.46
CA TYR A 70 -8.84 -18.11 -5.31
C TYR A 70 -9.82 -17.20 -4.57
N TYR A 71 -10.73 -17.81 -3.80
CA TYR A 71 -11.62 -17.13 -2.87
C TYR A 71 -11.53 -17.73 -1.47
N ALA A 72 -11.81 -16.93 -0.44
CA ALA A 72 -12.04 -17.43 0.92
C ALA A 72 -13.52 -17.87 1.05
N PRO A 73 -13.82 -19.13 1.41
CA PRO A 73 -15.19 -19.58 1.64
C PRO A 73 -15.84 -18.84 2.80
N ASN A 74 -15.09 -18.68 3.90
CA ASN A 74 -15.56 -18.05 5.12
C ASN A 74 -15.34 -16.53 5.10
N PRO A 75 -16.20 -15.74 5.76
CA PRO A 75 -16.03 -14.29 5.89
C PRO A 75 -14.78 -13.97 6.72
N VAL A 76 -14.13 -12.85 6.39
CA VAL A 76 -12.83 -12.47 6.95
C VAL A 76 -12.80 -10.98 7.33
N ARG A 77 -11.98 -10.64 8.33
CA ARG A 77 -11.80 -9.29 8.87
C ARG A 77 -10.85 -8.42 8.05
N VAL A 78 -10.00 -9.02 7.23
CA VAL A 78 -8.92 -8.32 6.49
C VAL A 78 -9.29 -8.02 5.05
N LYS A 79 -8.71 -6.94 4.49
CA LYS A 79 -9.15 -6.35 3.22
C LYS A 79 -8.23 -6.61 2.03
N ASP A 80 -6.95 -6.86 2.27
CA ASP A 80 -5.91 -6.65 1.26
C ASP A 80 -4.77 -7.67 1.33
N LYS A 81 -4.86 -8.62 2.25
CA LYS A 81 -3.94 -9.76 2.35
C LYS A 81 -4.73 -11.05 2.51
N LYS A 82 -4.13 -12.16 2.08
CA LYS A 82 -4.69 -13.50 2.31
C LYS A 82 -4.94 -13.68 3.81
N ALA A 83 -6.18 -14.01 4.17
CA ALA A 83 -6.54 -14.20 5.57
C ALA A 83 -5.78 -15.37 6.18
N SER A 84 -5.35 -15.17 7.42
CA SER A 84 -4.90 -16.24 8.33
C SER A 84 -6.06 -16.69 9.22
N LYS A 85 -5.93 -17.83 9.93
CA LYS A 85 -6.94 -18.33 10.88
C LYS A 85 -7.46 -17.27 11.86
N THR A 86 -6.59 -16.38 12.35
CA THR A 86 -6.97 -15.29 13.28
C THR A 86 -7.88 -14.23 12.66
N GLU A 87 -8.01 -14.23 11.33
CA GLU A 87 -8.70 -13.19 10.58
C GLU A 87 -10.03 -13.67 10.00
N VAL A 88 -10.41 -14.94 10.21
CA VAL A 88 -11.73 -15.49 9.84
C VAL A 88 -12.77 -15.00 10.85
N SER A 89 -13.80 -14.28 10.40
CA SER A 89 -14.82 -13.67 11.28
C SER A 89 -15.91 -14.62 11.74
N ALA A 90 -16.29 -15.55 10.88
CA ALA A 90 -17.24 -16.61 11.17
C ALA A 90 -16.95 -17.81 10.28
N ILE A 91 -17.41 -18.98 10.68
CA ILE A 91 -17.39 -20.19 9.87
C ILE A 91 -18.80 -20.35 9.30
N GLU A 92 -18.98 -19.99 8.04
CA GLU A 92 -20.23 -20.16 7.28
C GLU A 92 -20.22 -21.47 6.49
N PHE A 93 -19.04 -21.88 6.03
CA PHE A 93 -18.84 -23.08 5.24
C PHE A 93 -17.73 -23.95 5.83
N LEU A 94 -17.93 -25.27 5.75
CA LEU A 94 -16.90 -26.28 5.92
C LEU A 94 -16.27 -26.58 4.55
N PRO A 95 -15.01 -26.21 4.29
CA PRO A 95 -14.37 -26.49 3.01
C PRO A 95 -13.76 -27.90 2.96
N GLY A 96 -13.85 -28.54 1.81
CA GLY A 96 -13.10 -29.75 1.46
C GLY A 96 -12.30 -29.53 0.18
N ASP A 97 -10.98 -29.72 0.22
CA ASP A 97 -10.08 -29.62 -0.92
C ASP A 97 -9.56 -31.03 -1.27
N LEU A 98 -10.34 -31.75 -2.06
CA LEU A 98 -10.16 -33.18 -2.35
C LEU A 98 -9.15 -33.36 -3.50
N ASP A 99 -7.90 -33.61 -3.14
CA ASP A 99 -6.80 -33.81 -4.09
C ASP A 99 -6.56 -35.29 -4.41
N PRO A 100 -6.00 -35.61 -5.60
CA PRO A 100 -5.62 -36.98 -5.97
C PRO A 100 -4.61 -37.59 -5.00
N ASN A 101 -4.69 -38.90 -4.80
CA ASN A 101 -3.69 -39.66 -4.07
C ASN A 101 -2.35 -39.71 -4.83
N GLU A 102 -1.26 -40.07 -4.15
CA GLU A 102 0.05 -40.20 -4.79
C GLU A 102 -0.01 -41.24 -5.93
N GLY A 103 0.37 -40.83 -7.15
CA GLY A 103 0.32 -41.69 -8.34
C GLY A 103 -1.06 -41.81 -9.01
N GLU A 104 -2.13 -41.25 -8.43
CA GLU A 104 -3.47 -41.26 -9.02
C GLU A 104 -3.62 -40.15 -10.09
N ALA A 105 -4.22 -40.50 -11.24
CA ALA A 105 -4.52 -39.53 -12.28
C ALA A 105 -5.66 -38.57 -11.83
N PRO A 106 -5.59 -37.26 -12.12
CA PRO A 106 -6.62 -36.29 -11.72
C PRO A 106 -8.04 -36.68 -12.12
N GLU A 107 -8.22 -37.22 -13.33
CA GLU A 107 -9.52 -37.64 -13.86
C GLU A 107 -10.09 -38.83 -13.09
N ALA A 108 -9.25 -39.79 -12.70
CA ALA A 108 -9.64 -40.93 -11.89
C ALA A 108 -10.03 -40.51 -10.47
N ALA A 109 -9.25 -39.61 -9.86
CA ALA A 109 -9.56 -39.05 -8.54
C ALA A 109 -10.90 -38.29 -8.54
N LYS A 110 -11.14 -37.43 -9.54
CA LYS A 110 -12.41 -36.72 -9.70
C LYS A 110 -13.58 -37.68 -9.83
N ALA A 111 -13.47 -38.70 -10.68
CA ALA A 111 -14.54 -39.69 -10.86
C ALA A 111 -14.86 -40.42 -9.54
N ARG A 112 -13.83 -40.77 -8.76
CA ARG A 112 -13.97 -41.39 -7.44
C ARG A 112 -14.65 -40.46 -6.44
N PHE A 113 -14.22 -39.21 -6.32
CA PHE A 113 -14.83 -38.24 -5.41
C PHE A 113 -16.28 -37.94 -5.80
N LEU A 114 -16.58 -37.71 -7.08
CA LEU A 114 -17.94 -37.47 -7.54
C LEU A 114 -18.85 -38.68 -7.32
N ALA A 115 -18.32 -39.92 -7.42
CA ALA A 115 -19.08 -41.11 -7.06
C ALA A 115 -19.36 -41.19 -5.56
N ALA A 116 -18.36 -40.91 -4.71
CA ALA A 116 -18.51 -40.92 -3.26
C ALA A 116 -19.49 -39.83 -2.75
N LEU A 117 -19.44 -38.64 -3.35
CA LEU A 117 -20.28 -37.50 -2.98
C LEU A 117 -21.77 -37.71 -3.27
N LYS A 118 -22.14 -38.58 -4.23
CA LYS A 118 -23.54 -38.89 -4.53
C LYS A 118 -24.29 -39.53 -3.36
N SER A 119 -23.57 -40.21 -2.47
CA SER A 119 -24.13 -40.90 -1.30
C SER A 119 -23.54 -40.38 0.01
N PHE A 120 -22.84 -39.26 -0.02
CA PHE A 120 -22.23 -38.67 1.17
C PHE A 120 -23.26 -37.78 1.86
N GLU A 121 -23.60 -38.12 3.09
CA GLU A 121 -24.42 -37.28 3.96
C GLU A 121 -23.54 -36.69 5.08
N PRO A 122 -23.64 -35.36 5.33
CA PRO A 122 -24.53 -34.40 4.65
C PRO A 122 -24.08 -34.05 3.22
N ALA A 123 -25.02 -33.84 2.30
CA ALA A 123 -24.71 -33.43 0.93
C ALA A 123 -24.05 -32.02 0.88
N PRO A 124 -23.04 -31.78 0.01
CA PRO A 124 -22.43 -30.46 -0.14
C PRO A 124 -23.34 -29.48 -0.91
N MET A 125 -23.29 -28.21 -0.54
CA MET A 125 -23.97 -27.13 -1.27
C MET A 125 -23.28 -26.82 -2.60
N PHE A 126 -21.95 -26.77 -2.61
CA PHE A 126 -21.17 -26.54 -3.83
C PHE A 126 -20.21 -27.69 -4.11
N VAL A 127 -20.11 -28.09 -5.37
CA VAL A 127 -19.09 -28.99 -5.88
C VAL A 127 -18.39 -28.31 -7.06
N VAL A 128 -17.08 -28.14 -6.98
CA VAL A 128 -16.25 -27.38 -7.93
C VAL A 128 -15.14 -28.28 -8.46
N ASP A 129 -14.95 -28.31 -9.78
CA ASP A 129 -13.73 -28.84 -10.39
C ASP A 129 -12.63 -27.80 -10.26
N SER A 130 -11.63 -28.06 -9.42
CA SER A 130 -10.49 -27.16 -9.23
C SER A 130 -9.46 -27.25 -10.38
N GLY A 131 -9.70 -28.14 -11.34
CA GLY A 131 -8.82 -28.53 -12.42
C GLY A 131 -8.03 -29.79 -12.10
N ASN A 132 -7.54 -29.92 -10.85
CA ASN A 132 -6.70 -31.05 -10.42
C ASN A 132 -7.41 -32.05 -9.50
N GLY A 133 -8.50 -31.61 -8.85
CA GLY A 133 -9.27 -32.39 -7.89
C GLY A 133 -10.67 -31.80 -7.78
N VAL A 134 -11.38 -32.14 -6.70
CA VAL A 134 -12.73 -31.65 -6.44
C VAL A 134 -12.73 -30.80 -5.17
N GLN A 135 -13.37 -29.65 -5.22
CA GLN A 135 -13.59 -28.79 -4.06
C GLN A 135 -15.05 -28.84 -3.67
N VAL A 136 -15.33 -28.95 -2.38
CA VAL A 136 -16.68 -29.01 -1.84
C VAL A 136 -16.86 -28.00 -0.72
N LEU A 137 -18.07 -27.46 -0.61
CA LEU A 137 -18.48 -26.58 0.48
C LEU A 137 -19.78 -27.11 1.08
N TRP A 138 -19.76 -27.39 2.38
CA TRP A 138 -20.96 -27.64 3.16
C TRP A 138 -21.37 -26.36 3.89
N HIS A 139 -22.59 -25.89 3.68
CA HIS A 139 -23.09 -24.65 4.27
C HIS A 139 -23.70 -24.95 5.64
N LEU A 140 -23.25 -24.24 6.66
CA LEU A 140 -23.78 -24.40 8.01
C LEU A 140 -25.14 -23.69 8.14
N ASP A 141 -26.08 -24.33 8.81
CA ASP A 141 -27.41 -23.76 9.09
C ASP A 141 -27.34 -22.53 10.01
N GLN A 142 -26.36 -22.51 10.90
CA GLN A 142 -25.98 -21.38 11.71
C GLN A 142 -24.49 -21.07 11.53
N PRO A 143 -24.14 -19.87 11.01
CA PRO A 143 -22.75 -19.43 10.99
C PRO A 143 -22.18 -19.41 12.40
N ILE A 144 -20.98 -19.95 12.58
CA ILE A 144 -20.30 -19.95 13.89
C ILE A 144 -19.42 -18.71 13.97
N PRO A 145 -19.82 -17.64 14.71
CA PRO A 145 -18.99 -16.45 14.85
C PRO A 145 -17.72 -16.80 15.63
N LEU A 146 -16.57 -16.34 15.14
CA LEU A 146 -15.31 -16.47 15.87
C LEU A 146 -15.07 -15.19 16.68
N PRO A 147 -14.70 -15.29 17.96
CA PRO A 147 -14.26 -14.14 18.74
C PRO A 147 -13.12 -13.38 18.05
N ASP A 148 -12.98 -12.09 18.37
CA ASP A 148 -11.85 -11.30 17.88
C ASP A 148 -10.52 -11.87 18.41
N PRO A 149 -9.45 -11.82 17.60
CA PRO A 149 -8.16 -12.36 18.00
C PRO A 149 -7.60 -11.61 19.20
N VAL A 150 -6.96 -12.35 20.10
CA VAL A 150 -6.26 -11.77 21.26
C VAL A 150 -4.82 -11.46 20.88
N MET A 151 -4.31 -10.36 21.41
CA MET A 151 -2.93 -9.96 21.21
C MET A 151 -2.06 -10.70 22.22
N VAL A 152 -1.26 -11.66 21.74
CA VAL A 152 -0.35 -12.44 22.58
C VAL A 152 1.07 -11.98 22.31
N THR A 153 1.76 -11.66 23.39
CA THR A 153 3.19 -11.34 23.36
C THR A 153 3.96 -12.65 23.48
N ASP A 154 4.72 -13.01 22.45
CA ASP A 154 5.58 -14.18 22.51
C ASP A 154 6.78 -13.97 23.46
N THR A 155 7.55 -15.04 23.68
CA THR A 155 8.74 -15.04 24.54
C THR A 155 9.81 -14.03 24.11
N ASP A 156 9.73 -13.52 22.87
CA ASP A 156 10.62 -12.51 22.31
C ASP A 156 10.07 -11.07 22.45
N GLY A 157 8.97 -10.89 23.20
CA GLY A 157 8.34 -9.59 23.41
C GLY A 157 7.55 -9.06 22.20
N LYS A 158 7.29 -9.88 21.16
CA LYS A 158 6.49 -9.46 20.00
C LYS A 158 5.02 -9.78 20.23
N THR A 159 4.20 -8.74 20.20
CA THR A 159 2.75 -8.89 20.24
C THR A 159 2.21 -9.24 18.86
N LYS A 160 1.59 -10.42 18.72
CA LYS A 160 0.94 -10.88 17.50
C LYS A 160 -0.50 -11.32 17.79
N PRO A 161 -1.42 -11.17 16.82
CA PRO A 161 -2.75 -11.73 16.95
C PRO A 161 -2.65 -13.26 17.03
N ALA A 162 -3.34 -13.84 18.01
CA ALA A 162 -3.53 -15.27 18.18
C ALA A 162 -5.04 -15.54 18.37
N LEU A 163 -5.47 -16.77 18.11
CA LEU A 163 -6.83 -17.17 18.45
C LEU A 163 -7.01 -17.09 19.97
N SER A 164 -8.16 -16.57 20.41
CA SER A 164 -8.52 -16.68 21.82
C SER A 164 -8.67 -18.16 22.20
N PRO A 165 -8.53 -18.55 23.48
CA PRO A 165 -8.75 -19.93 23.89
C PRO A 165 -10.10 -20.49 23.43
N GLU A 166 -11.15 -19.67 23.51
CA GLU A 166 -12.49 -19.98 23.00
C GLU A 166 -12.50 -20.20 21.48
N ALA A 167 -11.92 -19.26 20.71
CA ALA A 167 -11.83 -19.40 19.27
C ALA A 167 -11.01 -20.62 18.85
N GLN A 168 -9.91 -20.92 19.57
CA GLN A 168 -9.06 -22.08 19.32
C GLN A 168 -9.84 -23.39 19.51
N THR A 169 -10.63 -23.52 20.58
CA THR A 169 -11.49 -24.70 20.80
C THR A 169 -12.51 -24.89 19.67
N ILE A 170 -13.14 -23.79 19.21
CA ILE A 170 -14.08 -23.85 18.08
C ILE A 170 -13.37 -24.30 16.80
N VAL A 171 -12.23 -23.68 16.47
CA VAL A 171 -11.44 -24.00 15.27
C VAL A 171 -11.01 -25.45 15.29
N ASP A 172 -10.44 -25.93 16.39
CA ASP A 172 -9.96 -27.32 16.51
C ASP A 172 -11.12 -28.32 16.31
N ALA A 173 -12.29 -28.04 16.89
CA ALA A 173 -13.47 -28.88 16.76
C ALA A 173 -14.03 -28.94 15.32
N VAL A 174 -13.96 -27.83 14.59
CA VAL A 174 -14.40 -27.73 13.19
C VAL A 174 -13.39 -28.41 12.25
N GLU A 175 -12.10 -28.12 12.41
CA GLU A 175 -11.05 -28.69 11.56
C GLU A 175 -10.93 -30.21 11.76
N ALA A 176 -11.17 -30.72 12.96
CA ALA A 176 -11.26 -32.16 13.23
C ALA A 176 -12.41 -32.84 12.44
N ARG A 177 -13.58 -32.21 12.40
CA ARG A 177 -14.74 -32.72 11.63
C ARG A 177 -14.54 -32.61 10.13
N SER A 178 -13.95 -31.50 9.65
CA SER A 178 -13.53 -31.36 8.25
C SER A 178 -12.55 -32.46 7.85
N LYS A 179 -11.55 -32.73 8.70
CA LYS A 179 -10.60 -33.83 8.50
C LYS A 179 -11.31 -35.18 8.39
N ALA A 180 -12.19 -35.52 9.35
CA ALA A 180 -12.94 -36.78 9.34
C ALA A 180 -13.81 -36.93 8.08
N ALA A 181 -14.44 -35.84 7.62
CA ALA A 181 -15.20 -35.82 6.37
C ALA A 181 -14.32 -36.10 5.15
N MET A 182 -13.14 -35.48 5.06
CA MET A 182 -12.19 -35.73 3.97
C MET A 182 -11.60 -37.15 3.99
N GLU A 183 -11.32 -37.70 5.18
CA GLU A 183 -10.86 -39.08 5.35
C GLU A 183 -11.93 -40.09 4.91
N LYS A 184 -13.20 -39.84 5.26
CA LYS A 184 -14.36 -40.65 4.79
C LYS A 184 -14.53 -40.59 3.27
N LEU A 185 -14.13 -39.49 2.64
CA LEU A 185 -14.08 -39.34 1.18
C LEU A 185 -12.80 -39.91 0.53
N ASN A 186 -11.92 -40.53 1.33
CA ASN A 186 -10.64 -41.09 0.89
C ASN A 186 -9.75 -40.04 0.17
N SER A 187 -9.69 -38.84 0.76
CA SER A 187 -8.78 -37.76 0.35
C SER A 187 -7.58 -37.68 1.30
N VAL A 188 -6.45 -37.17 0.81
CA VAL A 188 -5.25 -36.93 1.64
C VAL A 188 -5.56 -35.87 2.71
N ALA A 189 -5.40 -36.23 3.99
CA ALA A 189 -5.58 -35.30 5.10
C ALA A 189 -4.42 -34.29 5.17
N GLY A 190 -4.73 -32.99 5.27
CA GLY A 190 -3.75 -31.89 5.39
C GLY A 190 -4.20 -30.51 4.92
N THR A 191 -5.43 -30.38 4.41
CA THR A 191 -5.98 -29.16 3.76
C THR A 191 -7.25 -28.59 4.43
N GLN A 192 -7.65 -29.15 5.56
CA GLN A 192 -8.88 -28.89 6.33
C GLN A 192 -8.89 -27.60 7.18
N ASN A 193 -8.14 -26.56 6.82
CA ASN A 193 -8.07 -25.34 7.63
C ASN A 193 -9.26 -24.41 7.37
N ILE A 194 -9.75 -23.72 8.41
CA ILE A 194 -10.88 -22.78 8.24
C ILE A 194 -10.55 -21.54 7.39
N ASP A 195 -9.26 -21.20 7.25
CA ASP A 195 -8.72 -20.13 6.41
C ASP A 195 -8.27 -20.62 5.03
N ARG A 196 -8.69 -21.83 4.63
CA ARG A 196 -8.37 -22.39 3.33
C ARG A 196 -8.98 -21.52 2.23
N ILE A 197 -8.15 -21.14 1.25
CA ILE A 197 -8.61 -20.51 0.02
C ILE A 197 -8.83 -21.57 -1.06
N LEU A 198 -9.95 -21.49 -1.75
CA LEU A 198 -10.36 -22.46 -2.78
C LEU A 198 -10.31 -21.83 -4.17
N ARG A 199 -10.27 -22.66 -5.21
CA ARG A 199 -10.11 -22.23 -6.60
C ARG A 199 -11.38 -21.53 -7.05
N LEU A 200 -11.28 -20.33 -7.59
CA LEU A 200 -12.44 -19.60 -8.09
C LEU A 200 -12.98 -20.27 -9.38
N PRO A 201 -14.23 -20.75 -9.44
CA PRO A 201 -14.82 -21.31 -10.65
C PRO A 201 -14.84 -20.30 -11.81
N GLY A 202 -14.71 -20.78 -13.05
CA GLY A 202 -14.66 -19.91 -14.22
C GLY A 202 -13.27 -19.33 -14.52
N THR A 203 -12.21 -19.73 -13.80
CA THR A 203 -10.86 -19.19 -13.97
C THR A 203 -9.84 -20.24 -14.43
N LYS A 204 -8.71 -19.81 -14.99
CA LYS A 204 -7.66 -20.73 -15.45
C LYS A 204 -6.79 -21.21 -14.28
N ASN A 205 -6.60 -22.52 -14.19
CA ASN A 205 -5.61 -23.15 -13.32
C ASN A 205 -4.30 -23.37 -14.07
N LEU A 206 -3.25 -22.68 -13.61
CA LEU A 206 -1.91 -22.68 -14.17
C LEU A 206 -0.98 -23.55 -13.31
N PRO A 207 -0.47 -24.68 -13.86
CA PRO A 207 0.46 -25.54 -13.13
C PRO A 207 1.82 -24.87 -12.93
N THR A 208 2.44 -25.09 -11.77
CA THR A 208 3.82 -24.65 -11.50
C THR A 208 4.82 -25.39 -12.39
N LYS A 209 6.05 -24.87 -12.54
CA LYS A 209 7.14 -25.55 -13.29
C LYS A 209 7.35 -27.00 -12.85
N ALA A 210 7.23 -27.30 -11.56
CA ALA A 210 7.32 -28.66 -11.03
C ALA A 210 6.15 -29.55 -11.48
N LYS A 211 4.92 -29.01 -11.54
CA LYS A 211 3.72 -29.72 -11.99
C LYS A 211 3.71 -29.95 -13.51
N ILE A 212 4.25 -29.01 -14.29
CA ILE A 212 4.45 -29.17 -15.75
C ILE A 212 5.42 -30.32 -16.03
N LYS A 213 6.52 -30.44 -15.28
CA LYS A 213 7.46 -31.58 -15.38
C LYS A 213 6.80 -32.93 -15.07
N LYS A 214 5.72 -32.94 -14.28
CA LYS A 214 4.88 -34.13 -14.01
C LYS A 214 3.75 -34.31 -15.03
N GLY A 215 3.80 -33.63 -16.17
CA GLY A 215 2.84 -33.77 -17.27
C GLY A 215 1.54 -32.97 -17.12
N ARG A 216 1.38 -32.15 -16.06
CA ARG A 216 0.14 -31.36 -15.86
C ARG A 216 0.07 -30.18 -16.83
N LYS A 217 -1.13 -29.95 -17.38
CA LYS A 217 -1.44 -28.85 -18.31
C LYS A 217 -2.36 -27.83 -17.66
N ALA A 218 -2.44 -26.64 -18.23
CA ALA A 218 -3.41 -25.64 -17.80
C ALA A 218 -4.84 -26.13 -18.08
N CYS A 219 -5.74 -25.93 -17.13
CA CYS A 219 -7.14 -26.36 -17.22
C CYS A 219 -8.07 -25.31 -16.63
N GLN A 220 -9.33 -25.34 -17.05
CA GLN A 220 -10.35 -24.42 -16.56
C GLN A 220 -10.98 -24.98 -15.28
N SER A 221 -11.16 -24.16 -14.24
CA SER A 221 -12.01 -24.53 -13.10
C SER A 221 -13.48 -24.27 -13.41
N SER A 222 -14.37 -25.10 -12.89
CA SER A 222 -15.80 -24.99 -13.16
C SER A 222 -16.64 -25.40 -11.96
N LEU A 223 -17.82 -24.79 -11.83
CA LEU A 223 -18.84 -25.23 -10.89
C LEU A 223 -19.53 -26.46 -11.47
N LEU A 224 -19.50 -27.59 -10.76
CA LEU A 224 -20.10 -28.85 -11.18
C LEU A 224 -21.52 -29.02 -10.65
N ALA A 225 -21.78 -28.60 -9.41
CA ALA A 225 -23.08 -28.67 -8.79
C ALA A 225 -23.28 -27.54 -7.77
N HIS A 226 -24.51 -27.05 -7.69
CA HIS A 226 -25.01 -26.13 -6.67
C HIS A 226 -26.36 -26.65 -6.17
N ASN A 227 -26.50 -26.89 -4.86
CA ASN A 227 -27.73 -27.30 -4.21
C ASN A 227 -28.08 -26.32 -3.10
N GLU A 228 -28.93 -25.33 -3.41
CA GLU A 228 -29.31 -24.25 -2.48
C GLU A 228 -30.04 -24.73 -1.21
N HIS A 229 -30.56 -25.97 -1.22
CA HIS A 229 -31.23 -26.57 -0.07
C HIS A 229 -30.31 -27.43 0.80
N ALA A 230 -29.06 -27.68 0.37
CA ALA A 230 -28.10 -28.47 1.14
C ALA A 230 -27.47 -27.62 2.24
N VAL A 231 -28.10 -27.66 3.41
CA VAL A 231 -27.64 -27.00 4.63
C VAL A 231 -27.46 -28.08 5.71
N CYS A 232 -26.41 -27.98 6.50
CA CYS A 232 -26.08 -28.95 7.54
C CYS A 232 -25.73 -28.28 8.87
N SER A 233 -25.85 -29.01 9.96
CA SER A 233 -25.26 -28.66 11.24
C SER A 233 -23.82 -29.14 11.32
N LEU A 234 -23.03 -28.61 12.26
CA LEU A 234 -21.67 -29.11 12.47
C LEU A 234 -21.69 -30.53 13.06
N GLU A 235 -22.75 -30.88 13.79
CA GLU A 235 -22.98 -32.17 14.44
C GLU A 235 -23.25 -33.31 13.45
N ASP A 236 -23.67 -33.00 12.22
CA ASP A 236 -23.88 -33.99 11.16
C ASP A 236 -22.56 -34.66 10.71
N PHE A 237 -21.43 -34.05 11.07
CA PHE A 237 -20.10 -34.63 10.86
C PHE A 237 -19.64 -35.31 12.14
N ALA A 238 -19.31 -36.59 12.04
CA ALA A 238 -18.84 -37.39 13.18
C ALA A 238 -17.64 -36.70 13.87
N ALA A 239 -17.78 -36.45 15.18
CA ALA A 239 -16.64 -36.20 16.04
C ALA A 239 -15.95 -37.55 16.29
N ASP A 240 -14.63 -37.62 16.09
CA ASP A 240 -13.89 -38.83 16.42
C ASP A 240 -14.18 -39.26 17.88
N ALA A 241 -14.59 -40.52 18.06
CA ALA A 241 -14.59 -41.18 19.35
C ALA A 241 -13.13 -41.27 19.83
N GLY A 242 -12.83 -40.61 20.95
CA GLY A 242 -11.46 -40.30 21.35
C GLY A 242 -10.55 -41.49 21.68
N SER A 243 -9.26 -41.20 21.79
CA SER A 243 -8.44 -41.83 22.82
C SER A 243 -8.60 -41.05 24.12
N ALA A 244 -9.64 -41.35 24.87
CA ALA A 244 -9.69 -41.04 26.30
C ALA A 244 -9.00 -42.18 27.05
N ASN A 245 -7.94 -41.89 27.79
CA ASN A 245 -7.68 -42.63 29.02
C ASN A 245 -8.52 -41.93 30.10
N ALA A 246 -9.56 -42.62 30.53
CA ALA A 246 -10.45 -42.22 31.61
C ALA A 246 -9.87 -42.59 32.98
N ASP A 247 -10.24 -41.74 33.95
CA ASP A 247 -10.48 -42.00 35.36
C ASP A 247 -9.32 -42.48 36.26
N ASP A 248 -8.96 -41.64 37.23
CA ASP A 248 -9.75 -41.64 38.47
C ASP A 248 -9.58 -40.32 39.23
N SER A 249 -10.68 -39.79 39.75
CA SER A 249 -10.74 -38.58 40.55
C SER A 249 -11.29 -38.92 41.93
N THR A 250 -10.80 -38.17 42.93
CA THR A 250 -11.29 -38.04 44.30
C THR A 250 -10.77 -39.05 45.36
N ASN A 251 -9.80 -38.61 46.17
CA ASN A 251 -10.09 -38.39 47.59
C ASN A 251 -9.06 -37.54 48.35
N SER A 252 -9.59 -36.78 49.31
CA SER A 252 -8.98 -36.20 50.50
C SER A 252 -8.02 -35.01 50.37
N SER A 253 -8.58 -33.83 50.66
CA SER A 253 -7.96 -32.83 51.51
C SER A 253 -7.72 -33.39 52.92
N ALA A 254 -6.47 -33.38 53.38
CA ALA A 254 -6.14 -33.35 54.81
C ALA A 254 -4.74 -32.75 55.00
N SER A 255 -4.72 -31.62 55.69
CA SER A 255 -3.56 -31.02 56.35
C SER A 255 -2.89 -31.98 57.32
N ASN A 256 -1.56 -31.96 57.39
CA ASN A 256 -0.89 -31.81 58.68
C ASN A 256 0.55 -31.33 58.52
N GLY A 257 0.90 -30.38 59.38
CA GLY A 257 2.18 -29.69 59.39
C GLY A 257 3.33 -30.47 60.04
N THR A 258 4.44 -29.74 60.15
CA THR A 258 5.66 -29.98 60.97
C THR A 258 6.66 -30.99 60.38
N SER A 259 7.97 -30.71 60.34
CA SER A 259 8.77 -29.95 61.31
C SER A 259 10.06 -29.37 60.70
N ARG A 260 10.53 -28.33 61.40
CA ARG A 260 11.83 -27.66 61.35
C ARG A 260 13.01 -28.64 61.38
N GLY A 261 14.08 -28.25 60.67
CA GLY A 261 15.45 -28.65 60.95
C GLY A 261 16.41 -27.56 60.50
N ALA A 262 16.71 -26.64 61.41
CA ALA A 262 17.80 -25.68 61.25
C ALA A 262 19.13 -26.39 61.52
N GLY A 263 20.14 -26.13 60.69
CA GLY A 263 21.51 -26.58 60.88
C GLY A 263 22.48 -25.54 60.31
N THR A 264 23.00 -24.71 61.21
CA THR A 264 24.10 -23.75 61.02
C THR A 264 25.44 -24.45 60.77
N GLY A 265 26.30 -23.90 59.91
CA GLY A 265 27.67 -24.38 59.73
C GLY A 265 28.49 -23.68 58.63
N THR A 266 28.95 -22.47 58.95
CA THR A 266 30.24 -21.82 58.63
C THR A 266 31.16 -22.32 57.50
N THR A 267 31.50 -21.37 56.61
CA THR A 267 32.82 -21.08 55.95
C THR A 267 33.57 -22.18 55.19
N GLY A 268 33.74 -21.95 53.89
CA GLY A 268 34.74 -22.60 53.04
C GLY A 268 34.92 -21.82 51.75
N ASP A 269 35.85 -20.87 51.78
CA ASP A 269 36.43 -20.18 50.63
C ASP A 269 37.15 -21.20 49.74
N SER A 270 36.72 -21.36 48.49
CA SER A 270 37.55 -21.89 47.40
C SER A 270 36.85 -21.71 46.06
N ASP A 271 37.31 -20.70 45.33
CA ASP A 271 37.35 -20.63 43.87
C ASP A 271 37.58 -22.02 43.23
N PRO A 272 36.76 -22.47 42.26
CA PRO A 272 37.20 -23.46 41.29
C PRO A 272 37.51 -22.72 39.98
N THR A 273 38.79 -22.41 39.85
CA THR A 273 39.51 -22.25 38.60
C THR A 273 38.97 -23.19 37.50
N SER A 274 38.85 -22.62 36.31
CA SER A 274 38.66 -23.30 35.02
C SER A 274 39.32 -24.68 34.93
N SER A 275 38.53 -25.75 34.91
CA SER A 275 38.99 -27.06 34.46
C SER A 275 38.98 -27.07 32.93
N ALA A 276 40.16 -27.05 32.32
CA ALA A 276 40.33 -27.35 30.91
C ALA A 276 39.68 -28.71 30.60
N SER A 277 38.94 -28.80 29.49
CA SER A 277 38.40 -30.05 28.98
C SER A 277 39.56 -31.00 28.64
N ASP A 278 39.79 -32.00 29.48
CA ASP A 278 40.77 -33.04 29.20
C ASP A 278 40.25 -33.91 28.04
N THR A 279 40.86 -33.75 26.86
CA THR A 279 40.58 -34.55 25.67
C THR A 279 41.42 -35.84 25.62
N SER A 280 42.18 -36.13 26.68
CA SER A 280 42.93 -37.37 26.85
C SER A 280 41.97 -38.58 26.91
N ILE A 281 42.38 -39.69 26.31
CA ILE A 281 41.66 -40.98 26.34
C ILE A 281 42.52 -41.96 27.14
N ASP A 282 41.99 -42.49 28.24
CA ASP A 282 42.65 -43.59 28.94
C ASP A 282 42.36 -44.93 28.24
N TRP A 283 43.33 -45.38 27.45
CA TRP A 283 43.22 -46.63 26.69
C TRP A 283 43.08 -47.90 27.54
N ALA A 284 43.48 -47.88 28.82
CA ALA A 284 43.24 -49.00 29.71
C ALA A 284 41.76 -49.10 30.09
N ALA A 285 41.11 -47.94 30.32
CA ALA A 285 39.68 -47.85 30.60
C ALA A 285 38.81 -48.11 29.36
N VAL A 286 39.28 -47.81 28.14
CA VAL A 286 38.58 -48.18 26.89
C VAL A 286 38.34 -49.69 26.79
N GLU A 287 39.32 -50.50 27.20
CA GLU A 287 39.20 -51.96 27.14
C GLU A 287 38.11 -52.50 28.08
N THR A 288 37.83 -51.83 29.20
CA THR A 288 36.72 -52.21 30.10
C THR A 288 35.33 -51.93 29.53
N HIS A 289 35.23 -51.10 28.50
CA HIS A 289 33.98 -50.77 27.82
C HIS A 289 33.83 -51.48 26.46
N ARG A 290 34.79 -52.29 26.03
CA ARG A 290 34.68 -52.96 24.72
C ARG A 290 33.41 -53.80 24.60
N GLY A 291 32.74 -53.66 23.45
CA GLY A 291 31.57 -54.46 23.11
C GLY A 291 30.26 -54.02 23.77
N TRP A 292 30.23 -52.84 24.41
CA TRP A 292 28.99 -52.27 24.98
C TRP A 292 27.96 -51.89 23.91
N LEU A 293 28.44 -51.46 22.74
CA LEU A 293 27.62 -51.10 21.59
C LEU A 293 27.70 -52.21 20.54
N LYS A 294 26.61 -52.95 20.34
CA LYS A 294 26.46 -54.05 19.35
C LYS A 294 25.45 -53.69 18.26
N GLY A 295 24.60 -52.70 18.49
CA GLY A 295 23.69 -52.15 17.49
C GLY A 295 22.81 -51.04 18.07
N ALA A 296 21.85 -50.57 17.27
CA ALA A 296 20.98 -49.45 17.65
C ALA A 296 20.08 -49.73 18.87
N ALA A 297 19.91 -51.00 19.25
CA ALA A 297 19.14 -51.43 20.42
C ALA A 297 19.87 -51.16 21.76
N ASP A 298 21.20 -51.04 21.76
CA ASP A 298 21.98 -50.75 22.97
C ASP A 298 21.99 -49.24 23.29
N LEU A 299 21.34 -48.42 22.45
CA LEU A 299 21.22 -46.98 22.64
C LEU A 299 19.93 -46.61 23.40
N PRO A 300 19.98 -45.74 24.43
CA PRO A 300 18.82 -45.27 25.18
C PRO A 300 17.68 -44.79 24.28
N ALA A 301 16.42 -44.92 24.69
CA ALA A 301 15.27 -44.53 23.87
C ALA A 301 15.29 -43.05 23.43
N ASP A 302 15.80 -42.17 24.30
CA ASP A 302 15.98 -40.73 24.09
C ASP A 302 17.23 -40.36 23.26
N PHE A 303 18.02 -41.33 22.82
CA PHE A 303 19.23 -41.09 22.04
C PHE A 303 18.91 -40.52 20.65
N ASN A 304 19.79 -39.63 20.18
CA ASN A 304 19.60 -38.85 18.96
C ASN A 304 19.29 -39.73 17.73
N ILE A 305 18.25 -39.36 16.97
CA ILE A 305 17.77 -40.10 15.78
C ILE A 305 18.89 -40.33 14.76
N ARG A 306 19.73 -39.31 14.50
CA ARG A 306 20.88 -39.42 13.58
C ARG A 306 21.88 -40.46 14.05
N GLY A 307 22.19 -40.48 15.34
CA GLY A 307 23.09 -41.47 15.94
C GLY A 307 22.52 -42.88 15.85
N ARG A 308 21.21 -43.04 16.11
CA ARG A 308 20.52 -44.34 16.01
C ARG A 308 20.54 -44.89 14.58
N VAL A 309 20.28 -44.05 13.59
CA VAL A 309 20.34 -44.44 12.17
C VAL A 309 21.77 -44.81 11.76
N ILE A 310 22.78 -44.03 12.18
CA ILE A 310 24.19 -44.35 11.88
C ILE A 310 24.60 -45.70 12.49
N VAL A 311 24.24 -45.96 13.75
CA VAL A 311 24.60 -47.22 14.43
C VAL A 311 23.82 -48.42 13.89
N GLY A 312 22.57 -48.22 13.46
CA GLY A 312 21.70 -49.28 12.93
C GLY A 312 21.80 -49.50 11.42
N HIS A 313 22.62 -48.73 10.71
CA HIS A 313 22.74 -48.83 9.27
C HIS A 313 23.56 -50.04 8.84
N SER A 314 23.06 -50.75 7.82
CA SER A 314 23.82 -51.70 7.03
C SER A 314 23.77 -51.31 5.54
N GLY A 315 24.91 -51.29 4.86
CA GLY A 315 25.04 -50.90 3.46
C GLY A 315 26.19 -49.94 3.18
N ASN A 316 26.12 -49.29 2.02
CA ASN A 316 27.14 -48.35 1.57
C ASN A 316 26.82 -46.91 2.00
N LEU A 317 27.77 -45.98 1.79
CA LEU A 317 27.62 -44.58 2.22
C LEU A 317 26.43 -43.86 1.55
N ALA A 318 26.03 -44.25 0.34
CA ALA A 318 24.86 -43.68 -0.33
C ALA A 318 23.57 -44.16 0.34
N ASP A 319 23.51 -45.45 0.72
CA ASP A 319 22.41 -46.03 1.48
C ASP A 319 22.27 -45.35 2.85
N LEU A 320 23.37 -45.11 3.57
CA LEU A 320 23.35 -44.38 4.85
C LEU A 320 22.79 -42.96 4.69
N ASN A 321 23.21 -42.24 3.66
CA ASN A 321 22.70 -40.89 3.41
C ASN A 321 21.20 -40.90 3.05
N PHE A 322 20.76 -41.92 2.31
CA PHE A 322 19.36 -42.13 1.99
C PHE A 322 18.53 -42.48 3.24
N ASP A 323 19.01 -43.37 4.09
CA ASP A 323 18.37 -43.75 5.36
C ASP A 323 18.24 -42.55 6.30
N LEU A 324 19.29 -41.73 6.39
CA LEU A 324 19.27 -40.49 7.17
C LEU A 324 18.26 -39.48 6.63
N GLN A 325 18.11 -39.39 5.30
CA GLN A 325 17.11 -38.54 4.67
C GLN A 325 15.70 -39.05 4.94
N ARG A 326 15.46 -40.37 4.82
CA ARG A 326 14.19 -41.03 5.11
C ARG A 326 13.79 -40.88 6.59
N ALA A 327 14.76 -40.91 7.49
CA ALA A 327 14.55 -40.71 8.93
C ALA A 327 14.44 -39.23 9.36
N GLY A 328 14.48 -38.26 8.43
CA GLY A 328 14.44 -36.84 8.76
C GLY A 328 15.68 -36.33 9.53
N ALA A 329 16.77 -37.09 9.51
CA ALA A 329 17.99 -36.86 10.30
C ALA A 329 19.20 -36.46 9.44
N ALA A 330 18.99 -36.17 8.15
CA ALA A 330 20.06 -35.83 7.21
C ALA A 330 20.89 -34.61 7.66
N PRO A 331 22.23 -34.65 7.50
CA PRO A 331 23.07 -33.47 7.65
C PRO A 331 22.81 -32.46 6.51
N VAL A 332 23.16 -31.18 6.74
CA VAL A 332 23.03 -30.09 5.73
C VAL A 332 23.76 -30.43 4.41
N ARG A 333 24.86 -31.19 4.52
CA ARG A 333 25.55 -31.79 3.38
C ARG A 333 25.66 -33.29 3.62
N PRO A 334 25.32 -34.15 2.64
CA PRO A 334 25.50 -35.60 2.75
C PRO A 334 26.94 -35.95 3.13
N TYR A 335 27.11 -37.04 3.89
CA TYR A 335 28.44 -37.55 4.22
C TYR A 335 29.16 -37.98 2.95
N ARG A 336 30.40 -37.48 2.79
CA ARG A 336 31.22 -37.74 1.60
C ARG A 336 32.22 -38.88 1.82
N SER A 337 32.46 -39.23 3.09
CA SER A 337 33.36 -40.30 3.47
C SER A 337 32.93 -40.97 4.79
N TRP A 338 33.35 -42.21 5.01
CA TRP A 338 33.19 -42.87 6.31
C TRP A 338 33.97 -42.19 7.44
N SER A 339 34.97 -41.37 7.12
CA SER A 339 35.64 -40.51 8.12
C SER A 339 34.70 -39.42 8.66
N ASP A 340 33.82 -38.88 7.81
CA ASP A 340 32.81 -37.90 8.23
C ASP A 340 31.76 -38.56 9.12
N VAL A 341 31.42 -39.83 8.85
CA VAL A 341 30.50 -40.64 9.66
C VAL A 341 31.09 -40.91 11.04
N SER A 342 32.35 -41.35 11.15
CA SER A 342 33.00 -41.58 12.44
C SER A 342 33.11 -40.31 13.28
N PHE A 343 33.40 -39.17 12.64
CA PHE A 343 33.41 -37.87 13.31
C PHE A 343 32.01 -37.45 13.78
N ALA A 344 30.99 -37.59 12.93
CA ALA A 344 29.62 -37.26 13.27
C ALA A 344 29.09 -38.13 14.41
N LEU A 345 29.44 -39.42 14.42
CA LEU A 345 29.07 -40.35 15.49
C LEU A 345 29.72 -39.96 16.82
N ALA A 346 31.02 -39.63 16.81
CA ALA A 346 31.72 -39.11 17.99
C ALA A 346 31.07 -37.84 18.55
N ALA A 347 30.70 -36.90 17.67
CA ALA A 347 30.03 -35.66 18.06
C ALA A 347 28.61 -35.91 18.60
N VAL A 348 27.87 -36.88 18.06
CA VAL A 348 26.54 -37.24 18.57
C VAL A 348 26.63 -37.84 19.98
N PHE A 349 27.55 -38.76 20.23
CA PHE A 349 27.74 -39.31 21.57
C PHE A 349 28.21 -38.27 22.58
N LYS A 350 29.14 -37.39 22.18
CA LYS A 350 29.60 -36.27 23.03
C LYS A 350 28.43 -35.34 23.38
N ASN A 351 27.65 -34.91 22.40
CA ASN A 351 26.54 -33.97 22.62
C ASN A 351 25.39 -34.57 23.44
N TYR A 352 25.27 -35.89 23.50
CA TYR A 352 24.33 -36.56 24.41
C TYR A 352 24.77 -36.44 25.88
N GLY A 353 26.07 -36.23 26.15
CA GLY A 353 26.57 -35.83 27.47
C GLY A 353 26.57 -36.92 28.56
N ARG A 354 26.12 -38.15 28.24
CA ARG A 354 26.07 -39.28 29.20
C ARG A 354 27.16 -40.34 28.99
N TYR A 355 28.07 -40.13 28.04
CA TYR A 355 29.16 -41.07 27.74
C TYR A 355 30.53 -40.41 27.94
N SER A 356 31.45 -41.10 28.59
CA SER A 356 32.84 -40.66 28.72
C SER A 356 33.61 -40.78 27.39
N ASN A 357 34.77 -40.12 27.27
CA ASN A 357 35.63 -40.25 26.10
C ASN A 357 36.02 -41.71 25.83
N GLU A 358 36.18 -42.53 26.88
CA GLU A 358 36.50 -43.96 26.81
C GLU A 358 35.33 -44.78 26.28
N GLN A 359 34.09 -44.46 26.69
CA GLN A 359 32.89 -45.11 26.17
C GLN A 359 32.64 -44.75 24.70
N ILE A 360 32.93 -43.50 24.32
CA ILE A 360 32.88 -43.04 22.92
C ILE A 360 33.96 -43.75 22.08
N ALA A 361 35.18 -43.84 22.61
CA ALA A 361 36.27 -44.57 21.95
C ALA A 361 35.95 -46.06 21.77
N ALA A 362 35.35 -46.70 22.78
CA ALA A 362 34.90 -48.09 22.69
C ALA A 362 33.76 -48.26 21.66
N ALA A 363 32.84 -47.29 21.57
CA ALA A 363 31.77 -47.29 20.57
C ALA A 363 32.30 -47.16 19.14
N LEU A 364 33.33 -46.34 18.92
CA LEU A 364 34.00 -46.16 17.62
C LEU A 364 34.88 -47.36 17.22
N LEU A 365 35.24 -48.22 18.19
CA LEU A 365 35.95 -49.49 17.97
C LEU A 365 35.03 -50.70 17.83
N ALA A 366 33.71 -50.53 18.01
CA ALA A 366 32.75 -51.60 17.87
C ALA A 366 32.70 -52.13 16.42
N ASP A 367 32.44 -53.43 16.29
CA ASP A 367 32.31 -54.12 15.01
C ASP A 367 30.96 -53.80 14.34
N LEU A 368 30.88 -52.58 13.81
CA LEU A 368 29.71 -52.01 13.16
C LEU A 368 30.11 -51.40 11.81
N GLU A 369 29.24 -51.49 10.82
CA GLU A 369 29.53 -50.99 9.47
C GLU A 369 29.82 -49.47 9.44
N CYS A 370 29.21 -48.70 10.35
CA CYS A 370 29.49 -47.27 10.49
C CYS A 370 30.92 -46.94 10.96
N ASN A 371 31.62 -47.90 11.56
CA ASN A 371 32.99 -47.76 12.04
C ASN A 371 34.04 -48.27 11.04
N GLN A 372 33.66 -48.64 9.81
CA GLN A 372 34.59 -49.19 8.82
C GLN A 372 35.80 -48.29 8.53
N HIS A 373 35.65 -46.96 8.67
CA HIS A 373 36.79 -46.05 8.56
C HIS A 373 37.89 -46.36 9.56
N ILE A 374 37.52 -46.62 10.81
CA ILE A 374 38.43 -46.89 11.92
C ILE A 374 38.92 -48.35 11.84
N ALA A 375 38.03 -49.30 11.50
CA ALA A 375 38.38 -50.70 11.34
C ALA A 375 39.50 -50.93 10.30
N ASN A 376 39.52 -50.14 9.22
CA ASN A 376 40.47 -50.23 8.11
C ASN A 376 41.79 -49.46 8.33
N ARG A 377 42.04 -48.89 9.51
CA ARG A 377 43.30 -48.20 9.82
C ARG A 377 44.32 -49.14 10.45
N ALA A 378 45.58 -49.03 10.00
CA ALA A 378 46.72 -49.69 10.63
C ALA A 378 46.90 -49.28 12.09
N ASP A 379 46.61 -48.02 12.42
CA ASP A 379 46.60 -47.49 13.78
C ASP A 379 45.18 -47.02 14.15
N LYS A 380 44.41 -47.93 14.75
CA LYS A 380 43.01 -47.69 15.16
C LYS A 380 42.94 -46.68 16.31
N ARG A 381 43.91 -46.70 17.22
CA ARG A 381 43.95 -45.80 18.39
C ARG A 381 44.05 -44.34 17.96
N ARG A 382 45.00 -44.04 17.08
CA ARG A 382 45.18 -42.69 16.52
C ARG A 382 44.02 -42.21 15.66
N ALA A 383 43.25 -43.13 15.05
CA ALA A 383 42.06 -42.76 14.30
C ALA A 383 40.90 -42.35 15.21
N VAL A 384 40.70 -43.09 16.31
CA VAL A 384 39.71 -42.79 17.35
C VAL A 384 40.04 -41.50 18.09
N GLU A 385 41.29 -41.33 18.54
CA GLU A 385 41.77 -40.09 19.17
C GLU A 385 41.48 -38.87 18.31
N ARG A 386 41.75 -38.95 17.00
CA ARG A 386 41.46 -37.84 16.08
C ARG A 386 39.96 -37.57 15.93
N ALA A 387 39.12 -38.60 15.92
CA ALA A 387 37.67 -38.42 15.82
C ALA A 387 37.10 -37.77 17.10
N VAL A 388 37.56 -38.20 18.27
CA VAL A 388 37.17 -37.65 19.58
C VAL A 388 37.71 -36.23 19.74
N LEU A 389 38.99 -35.99 19.48
CA LEU A 389 39.61 -34.66 19.55
C LEU A 389 38.91 -33.66 18.63
N ARG A 390 38.68 -34.04 17.37
CA ARG A 390 37.96 -33.19 16.41
C ARG A 390 36.52 -32.89 16.87
N SER A 391 35.87 -33.80 17.60
CA SER A 391 34.53 -33.57 18.18
C SER A 391 34.53 -32.57 19.34
N HIS A 392 35.70 -32.35 19.94
CA HIS A 392 35.97 -31.34 20.97
C HIS A 392 36.39 -30.00 20.39
N GLU A 393 36.85 -29.94 19.14
CA GLU A 393 37.08 -28.69 18.44
C GLU A 393 35.75 -27.92 18.28
N PRO A 394 35.66 -26.65 18.72
CA PRO A 394 34.52 -25.82 18.37
C PRO A 394 34.43 -25.76 16.84
N SER A 395 33.21 -25.92 16.28
CA SER A 395 32.97 -25.69 14.86
C SER A 395 33.65 -24.38 14.47
N PRO A 396 34.45 -24.32 13.38
CA PRO A 396 35.26 -23.15 13.09
C PRO A 396 34.37 -21.91 13.00
N GLY A 397 34.33 -21.16 14.09
CA GLY A 397 33.86 -19.80 14.11
C GLY A 397 34.84 -19.04 13.23
N LYS A 398 34.32 -18.35 12.21
CA LYS A 398 35.13 -17.43 11.44
C LYS A 398 35.88 -16.51 12.44
N PRO A 399 37.19 -16.29 12.28
CA PRO A 399 37.91 -15.35 13.13
C PRO A 399 37.24 -13.97 13.00
N SER A 400 37.08 -13.25 14.12
CA SER A 400 36.62 -11.86 14.08
C SER A 400 37.60 -11.07 13.22
N LYS A 401 37.15 -10.55 12.08
CA LYS A 401 37.96 -9.64 11.27
C LYS A 401 38.29 -8.38 12.10
N ALA A 402 39.51 -7.88 11.99
CA ALA A 402 39.86 -6.55 12.46
C ALA A 402 38.84 -5.54 11.88
N GLY A 403 38.25 -4.70 12.72
CA GLY A 403 37.21 -3.72 12.33
C GLY A 403 35.77 -4.05 12.75
N ALA A 404 35.51 -5.18 13.43
CA ALA A 404 34.18 -5.44 13.99
C ALA A 404 33.84 -4.47 15.14
N PRO A 405 32.64 -3.85 15.16
CA PRO A 405 32.24 -2.96 16.24
C PRO A 405 32.10 -3.71 17.57
N ASN A 406 32.21 -2.99 18.68
CA ASN A 406 31.93 -3.58 19.99
C ASN A 406 30.43 -3.83 20.14
N TRP A 407 30.00 -5.06 19.86
CA TRP A 407 28.61 -5.48 19.93
C TRP A 407 28.03 -5.29 21.33
N ARG A 408 26.88 -4.60 21.40
CA ARG A 408 26.19 -4.27 22.65
C ARG A 408 25.49 -5.49 23.23
N GLU A 409 24.76 -6.23 22.40
CA GLU A 409 23.95 -7.36 22.84
C GLU A 409 24.60 -8.67 22.41
N ARG A 410 24.81 -9.58 23.36
CA ARG A 410 25.58 -10.82 23.17
C ARG A 410 24.87 -11.98 23.85
N LYS A 411 25.07 -13.18 23.31
CA LYS A 411 24.72 -14.45 23.95
C LYS A 411 25.65 -14.71 25.13
N GLU A 412 25.27 -15.66 25.99
CA GLU A 412 26.11 -16.13 27.11
C GLU A 412 27.50 -16.60 26.67
N ASN A 413 27.61 -17.14 25.45
CA ASN A 413 28.88 -17.55 24.85
C ASN A 413 29.68 -16.40 24.21
N GLY A 414 29.28 -15.14 24.43
CA GLY A 414 29.95 -13.93 23.92
C GLY A 414 29.63 -13.56 22.47
N PHE A 415 28.90 -14.41 21.73
CA PHE A 415 28.55 -14.19 20.33
C PHE A 415 27.48 -13.09 20.18
N PRO A 416 27.61 -12.15 19.23
CA PRO A 416 26.64 -11.08 19.05
C PRO A 416 25.24 -11.59 18.71
N LEU A 417 24.22 -10.95 19.30
CA LEU A 417 22.81 -11.23 19.02
C LEU A 417 22.31 -10.40 17.83
N PRO A 418 21.41 -10.94 17.00
CA PRO A 418 20.64 -10.11 16.07
C PRO A 418 19.74 -9.17 16.86
N SER A 419 19.99 -7.86 16.75
CA SER A 419 19.17 -6.84 17.39
C SER A 419 19.30 -5.49 16.72
N MET A 420 18.33 -4.60 16.96
CA MET A 420 18.33 -3.25 16.38
C MET A 420 19.59 -2.47 16.79
N HIS A 421 20.02 -2.56 18.05
CA HIS A 421 21.23 -1.89 18.52
C HIS A 421 22.50 -2.40 17.84
N ASN A 422 22.63 -3.72 17.67
CA ASN A 422 23.77 -4.28 16.96
C ASN A 422 23.71 -3.94 15.46
N ALA A 423 22.52 -3.89 14.85
CA ALA A 423 22.37 -3.45 13.47
C ALA A 423 22.77 -1.98 13.28
N ARG A 424 22.44 -1.09 14.23
CA ARG A 424 22.91 0.31 14.22
C ARG A 424 24.45 0.40 14.29
N LEU A 425 25.07 -0.41 15.14
CA LEU A 425 26.53 -0.49 15.24
C LEU A 425 27.17 -1.00 13.95
N ALA A 426 26.56 -2.00 13.30
CA ALA A 426 27.02 -2.53 12.02
C ALA A 426 26.93 -1.49 10.90
N ILE A 427 25.80 -0.79 10.76
CA ILE A 427 25.61 0.31 9.79
C ILE A 427 26.66 1.40 10.01
N SER A 428 26.87 1.81 11.27
CA SER A 428 27.86 2.84 11.62
C SER A 428 29.30 2.39 11.33
N ALA A 429 29.63 1.13 11.63
CA ALA A 429 30.97 0.57 11.38
C ALA A 429 31.26 0.41 9.88
N LEU A 430 30.23 0.20 9.05
CA LEU A 430 30.32 0.25 7.60
C LEU A 430 30.39 1.68 7.03
N GLY A 431 30.37 2.72 7.87
CA GLY A 431 30.40 4.12 7.40
C GLY A 431 29.16 4.54 6.60
N ILE A 432 28.06 3.79 6.70
CA ILE A 432 26.80 4.07 6.01
C ILE A 432 26.00 5.08 6.82
N GLU A 433 25.46 6.08 6.14
CA GLU A 433 24.56 7.06 6.73
C GLU A 433 23.11 6.75 6.35
N CYS A 434 22.19 6.99 7.29
CA CYS A 434 20.75 7.01 7.01
C CYS A 434 20.23 8.39 7.40
N LYS A 435 19.49 9.05 6.51
CA LYS A 435 18.89 10.37 6.77
C LYS A 435 17.41 10.34 6.42
N TYR A 436 16.62 11.18 7.06
CA TYR A 436 15.20 11.32 6.75
C TYR A 436 14.91 12.68 6.13
N ASP A 437 14.48 12.67 4.87
CA ASP A 437 13.98 13.83 4.17
C ASP A 437 12.54 14.10 4.61
N THR A 438 12.35 15.14 5.40
CA THR A 438 11.04 15.49 5.97
C THR A 438 10.13 16.18 4.97
N PHE A 439 10.67 16.76 3.88
CA PHE A 439 9.89 17.40 2.85
C PHE A 439 9.22 16.35 1.96
N HIS A 440 10.02 15.43 1.42
CA HIS A 440 9.55 14.35 0.54
C HIS A 440 9.06 13.13 1.32
N ASN A 441 9.23 13.07 2.65
CA ASN A 441 8.86 11.92 3.49
C ASN A 441 9.59 10.63 3.04
N LYS A 442 10.88 10.74 2.70
CA LYS A 442 11.74 9.64 2.21
C LYS A 442 12.92 9.38 3.14
N MET A 443 13.32 8.13 3.27
CA MET A 443 14.59 7.78 3.92
C MET A 443 15.66 7.61 2.85
N LEU A 444 16.87 8.07 3.14
CA LEU A 444 18.00 8.04 2.21
C LEU A 444 19.20 7.31 2.81
N PHE A 445 19.80 6.42 2.03
CA PHE A 445 21.13 5.87 2.28
C PHE A 445 22.21 6.82 1.72
N GLY A 446 23.24 7.06 2.54
CA GLY A 446 24.45 7.77 2.17
C GLY A 446 25.67 7.10 2.77
N PHE A 447 26.80 7.79 2.72
CA PHE A 447 28.07 7.32 3.26
C PHE A 447 28.86 8.48 3.84
N LYS A 448 29.71 8.17 4.82
CA LYS A 448 30.52 9.17 5.52
C LYS A 448 31.70 9.67 4.69
N ASP A 449 32.35 8.78 3.95
CA ASP A 449 33.50 9.08 3.10
C ASP A 449 33.60 8.08 1.93
N ASP A 450 34.39 8.42 0.91
CA ASP A 450 34.49 7.64 -0.33
C ASP A 450 35.06 6.22 -0.13
N SER A 451 35.56 5.86 1.06
CA SER A 451 36.15 4.53 1.32
C SER A 451 35.15 3.38 1.20
N VAL A 452 33.86 3.67 1.40
CA VAL A 452 32.76 2.70 1.37
C VAL A 452 31.80 2.89 0.20
N ARG A 453 31.98 3.97 -0.57
CA ARG A 453 31.12 4.34 -1.70
C ARG A 453 30.96 3.22 -2.73
N HIS A 454 32.06 2.59 -3.15
CA HIS A 454 32.02 1.50 -4.14
C HIS A 454 31.27 0.25 -3.63
N ALA A 455 31.29 -0.02 -2.32
CA ALA A 455 30.63 -1.19 -1.75
C ALA A 455 29.10 -1.03 -1.67
N ILE A 456 28.61 0.22 -1.62
CA ILE A 456 27.19 0.54 -1.45
C ILE A 456 26.58 1.29 -2.64
N GLU A 457 27.31 1.47 -3.73
CA GLU A 457 26.89 2.29 -4.88
C GLU A 457 25.50 1.92 -5.41
N HIS A 458 25.15 0.63 -5.37
CA HIS A 458 23.86 0.08 -5.80
C HIS A 458 22.70 0.31 -4.81
N ILE A 459 22.97 0.84 -3.62
CA ILE A 459 21.95 1.17 -2.60
C ILE A 459 21.95 2.64 -2.19
N VAL A 460 22.89 3.48 -2.65
CA VAL A 460 22.91 4.92 -2.34
C VAL A 460 21.67 5.60 -2.93
N GLY A 461 21.07 6.53 -2.18
CA GLY A 461 19.85 7.23 -2.56
C GLY A 461 18.66 6.76 -1.74
N GLU A 462 17.48 6.67 -2.34
CA GLU A 462 16.26 6.31 -1.62
C GLU A 462 16.32 4.89 -1.03
N VAL A 463 15.94 4.76 0.24
CA VAL A 463 15.84 3.47 0.92
C VAL A 463 14.71 2.67 0.29
N THR A 464 15.05 1.54 -0.31
CA THR A 464 14.10 0.58 -0.89
C THR A 464 14.19 -0.78 -0.19
N ASP A 465 13.19 -1.64 -0.40
CA ASP A 465 13.25 -3.02 0.10
C ASP A 465 14.47 -3.79 -0.43
N HIS A 466 14.82 -3.59 -1.70
CA HIS A 466 16.05 -4.14 -2.28
C HIS A 466 17.30 -3.58 -1.60
N GLY A 467 17.33 -2.28 -1.31
CA GLY A 467 18.42 -1.63 -0.60
C GLY A 467 18.62 -2.17 0.82
N ILE A 468 17.52 -2.45 1.55
CA ILE A 468 17.55 -3.07 2.88
C ILE A 468 18.13 -4.50 2.82
N ILE A 469 17.73 -5.29 1.83
CA ILE A 469 18.25 -6.66 1.63
C ILE A 469 19.75 -6.61 1.33
N ALA A 470 20.18 -5.72 0.44
CA ALA A 470 21.58 -5.55 0.10
C ALA A 470 22.41 -5.08 1.31
N LEU A 471 21.91 -4.11 2.10
CA LEU A 471 22.53 -3.68 3.35
C LEU A 471 22.68 -4.84 4.35
N ARG A 472 21.62 -5.63 4.54
CA ARG A 472 21.63 -6.82 5.41
C ARG A 472 22.67 -7.85 4.97
N ASN A 473 22.76 -8.11 3.67
CA ASN A 473 23.75 -9.02 3.10
C ASN A 473 25.17 -8.50 3.32
N LEU A 474 25.42 -7.21 3.06
CA LEU A 474 26.71 -6.57 3.30
C LEU A 474 27.14 -6.67 4.76
N MET A 475 26.24 -6.39 5.71
CA MET A 475 26.51 -6.55 7.14
C MET A 475 26.81 -8.02 7.49
N SER A 476 26.03 -8.96 6.96
CA SER A 476 26.21 -10.40 7.21
C SER A 476 27.55 -10.93 6.69
N GLU A 477 27.95 -10.53 5.48
CA GLU A 477 29.23 -10.91 4.88
C GLU A 477 30.43 -10.27 5.60
N THR A 478 30.27 -9.03 6.05
CA THR A 478 31.33 -8.28 6.75
C THR A 478 31.54 -8.80 8.16
N PHE A 479 30.46 -8.98 8.93
CA PHE A 479 30.52 -9.29 10.36
C PHE A 479 30.31 -10.76 10.70
N GLY A 480 29.94 -11.59 9.72
CA GLY A 480 29.90 -13.05 9.84
C GLY A 480 28.64 -13.62 10.50
N PHE A 481 27.59 -12.82 10.71
CA PHE A 481 26.29 -13.26 11.21
C PHE A 481 25.16 -12.35 10.69
N ASP A 482 23.96 -12.91 10.62
CA ASP A 482 22.79 -12.21 10.10
C ASP A 482 22.07 -11.41 11.20
N LEU A 483 21.91 -10.11 10.97
CA LEU A 483 21.19 -9.19 11.86
C LEU A 483 19.67 -9.26 11.72
N THR A 484 19.14 -10.02 10.76
CA THR A 484 17.72 -10.16 10.41
C THR A 484 17.10 -8.92 9.74
N ASP A 485 16.04 -9.15 8.96
CA ASP A 485 15.29 -8.10 8.26
C ASP A 485 14.73 -7.04 9.22
N LYS A 486 14.00 -7.49 10.25
CA LYS A 486 13.35 -6.60 11.23
C LYS A 486 14.37 -5.63 11.84
N HIS A 487 15.46 -6.13 12.39
CA HIS A 487 16.42 -5.26 13.08
C HIS A 487 17.21 -4.37 12.13
N THR A 488 17.44 -4.81 10.89
CA THR A 488 18.05 -3.97 9.86
C THR A 488 17.13 -2.79 9.54
N ARG A 489 15.85 -3.04 9.27
CA ARG A 489 14.84 -2.00 9.02
C ARG A 489 14.68 -1.06 10.21
N ASP A 490 14.49 -1.61 11.41
CA ASP A 490 14.33 -0.83 12.64
C ASP A 490 15.56 0.08 12.88
N ALA A 491 16.78 -0.42 12.61
CA ALA A 491 18.00 0.36 12.73
C ALA A 491 18.09 1.49 11.71
N VAL A 492 17.79 1.23 10.43
CA VAL A 492 17.76 2.25 9.38
C VAL A 492 16.76 3.36 9.70
N ILE A 493 15.53 2.98 10.07
CA ILE A 493 14.48 3.92 10.48
C ILE A 493 14.95 4.74 11.68
N SER A 494 15.49 4.09 12.70
CA SER A 494 15.95 4.75 13.92
C SER A 494 17.10 5.73 13.67
N ILE A 495 18.08 5.39 12.82
CA ILE A 495 19.19 6.31 12.47
C ILE A 495 18.66 7.46 11.61
N ALA A 496 17.79 7.19 10.64
CA ALA A 496 17.23 8.21 9.76
C ALA A 496 16.41 9.25 10.54
N LEU A 497 15.58 8.83 11.50
CA LEU A 497 14.78 9.71 12.35
C LEU A 497 15.61 10.56 13.32
N GLU A 498 16.84 10.14 13.64
CA GLU A 498 17.80 10.97 14.40
C GLU A 498 18.51 12.00 13.51
N ARG A 499 18.40 11.87 12.18
CA ARG A 499 19.08 12.68 11.17
C ARG A 499 18.09 13.20 10.13
N CYS A 500 17.06 13.87 10.61
CA CYS A 500 16.06 14.54 9.79
C CYS A 500 16.63 15.81 9.16
N PHE A 501 16.22 16.09 7.93
CA PHE A 501 16.52 17.34 7.23
C PHE A 501 15.38 17.68 6.26
N ASP A 502 15.28 18.93 5.86
CA ASP A 502 14.28 19.39 4.89
C ASP A 502 15.02 20.08 3.75
N PRO A 503 15.16 19.44 2.57
CA PRO A 503 16.01 19.96 1.49
C PRO A 503 15.57 21.34 1.00
N VAL A 504 14.27 21.63 1.02
CA VAL A 504 13.73 22.91 0.56
C VAL A 504 14.01 23.99 1.60
N ILE A 505 13.74 23.74 2.88
CA ILE A 505 14.04 24.70 3.96
C ILE A 505 15.55 24.94 4.08
N ASP A 506 16.37 23.89 3.98
CA ASP A 506 17.83 23.99 4.05
C ASP A 506 18.38 24.82 2.87
N MET A 507 17.88 24.58 1.65
CA MET A 507 18.22 25.40 0.48
C MET A 507 17.79 26.85 0.67
N LEU A 508 16.58 27.10 1.19
CA LEU A 508 16.08 28.46 1.44
C LEU A 508 16.90 29.19 2.50
N ALA A 509 17.27 28.51 3.59
CA ALA A 509 18.10 29.07 4.65
C ALA A 509 19.49 29.43 4.13
N LYS A 510 20.10 28.55 3.33
CA LYS A 510 21.38 28.84 2.67
C LYS A 510 21.26 30.00 1.70
N ALA A 511 20.24 30.01 0.84
CA ALA A 511 20.01 31.06 -0.13
C ALA A 511 19.78 32.43 0.52
N GLU A 512 19.07 32.48 1.65
CA GLU A 512 18.86 33.72 2.42
C GLU A 512 20.17 34.30 2.96
N VAL A 513 21.05 33.43 3.47
CA VAL A 513 22.37 33.84 3.99
C VAL A 513 23.30 34.28 2.86
N GLU A 514 23.25 33.60 1.71
CA GLU A 514 24.08 33.88 0.53
C GLU A 514 23.49 34.95 -0.40
N TRP A 515 22.34 35.54 -0.04
CA TRP A 515 21.73 36.60 -0.82
C TRP A 515 22.63 37.84 -0.85
N ASP A 516 22.88 38.36 -2.04
CA ASP A 516 23.82 39.46 -2.27
C ASP A 516 23.25 40.86 -1.96
N GLY A 517 22.02 40.94 -1.49
CA GLY A 517 21.34 42.19 -1.14
C GLY A 517 20.75 42.95 -2.32
N VAL A 518 20.89 42.47 -3.56
CA VAL A 518 20.31 43.11 -4.75
C VAL A 518 18.84 42.72 -4.88
N ALA A 519 17.97 43.74 -4.91
CA ALA A 519 16.53 43.60 -5.04
C ALA A 519 16.13 43.23 -6.49
N ARG A 520 15.87 41.95 -6.72
CA ARG A 520 15.49 41.36 -8.01
C ARG A 520 14.01 41.01 -8.11
N LEU A 521 13.33 40.68 -7.00
CA LEU A 521 11.93 40.22 -7.02
C LEU A 521 10.98 41.24 -7.64
N ASP A 522 11.17 42.53 -7.35
CA ASP A 522 10.36 43.60 -7.92
C ASP A 522 10.57 43.72 -9.44
N ARG A 523 11.68 43.26 -9.97
CA ARG A 523 11.97 43.25 -11.42
C ARG A 523 11.73 41.89 -12.05
N MET A 524 11.42 40.87 -11.27
CA MET A 524 11.39 39.48 -11.72
C MET A 524 10.38 39.26 -12.86
N ALA A 525 9.21 39.89 -12.76
CA ALA A 525 8.19 39.85 -13.80
C ALA A 525 8.74 40.31 -15.17
N ALA A 526 9.40 41.45 -15.21
CA ALA A 526 9.91 42.04 -16.45
C ALA A 526 11.20 41.39 -16.92
N GLU A 527 12.14 41.13 -16.02
CA GLU A 527 13.52 40.73 -16.37
C GLU A 527 13.72 39.23 -16.52
N TYR A 528 12.88 38.41 -15.90
CA TYR A 528 12.98 36.95 -15.95
C TYR A 528 11.78 36.33 -16.65
N PHE A 529 10.56 36.78 -16.32
CA PHE A 529 9.36 36.30 -17.01
C PHE A 529 9.00 37.10 -18.27
N ASN A 530 9.79 38.11 -18.66
CA ASN A 530 9.55 38.93 -19.86
C ASN A 530 8.12 39.50 -19.94
N ALA A 531 7.53 39.84 -18.80
CA ALA A 531 6.23 40.49 -18.72
C ALA A 531 6.36 42.01 -18.78
N GLU A 532 5.24 42.71 -18.91
CA GLU A 532 5.23 44.17 -18.79
C GLU A 532 5.62 44.61 -17.37
N ASP A 533 6.40 45.68 -17.28
CA ASP A 533 6.88 46.22 -16.01
C ASP A 533 5.85 47.14 -15.34
N THR A 534 4.80 46.54 -14.76
CA THR A 534 3.72 47.26 -14.06
C THR A 534 3.74 46.98 -12.56
N PRO A 535 3.30 47.92 -11.69
CA PRO A 535 3.21 47.68 -10.25
C PRO A 535 2.46 46.39 -9.90
N LEU A 536 1.40 46.09 -10.64
CA LEU A 536 0.62 44.86 -10.51
C LEU A 536 1.45 43.60 -10.80
N ASN A 537 2.15 43.56 -11.93
CA ASN A 537 2.96 42.40 -12.33
C ASN A 537 4.11 42.15 -11.36
N ARG A 538 4.77 43.22 -10.88
CA ARG A 538 5.79 43.14 -9.82
C ARG A 538 5.22 42.49 -8.57
N ALA A 539 4.05 42.96 -8.12
CA ALA A 539 3.40 42.45 -6.92
C ALA A 539 2.99 40.98 -7.09
N PHE A 540 2.39 40.59 -8.22
CA PHE A 540 1.98 39.21 -8.48
C PHE A 540 3.16 38.22 -8.37
N VAL A 541 4.28 38.51 -9.02
CA VAL A 541 5.46 37.63 -8.97
C VAL A 541 6.10 37.63 -7.58
N ARG A 542 6.34 38.81 -6.99
CA ARG A 542 6.92 38.93 -5.64
C ARG A 542 6.12 38.16 -4.60
N LYS A 543 4.79 38.36 -4.55
CA LYS A 543 3.92 37.69 -3.59
C LYS A 543 3.85 36.18 -3.82
N THR A 544 3.98 35.72 -5.06
CA THR A 544 4.01 34.28 -5.39
C THR A 544 5.30 33.62 -4.88
N MET A 545 6.46 34.25 -5.10
CA MET A 545 7.75 33.77 -4.60
C MET A 545 7.79 33.74 -3.06
N ILE A 546 7.37 34.82 -2.40
CA ILE A 546 7.31 34.88 -0.94
C ILE A 546 6.32 33.83 -0.39
N ALA A 547 5.18 33.60 -1.07
CA ALA A 547 4.22 32.59 -0.67
C ALA A 547 4.76 31.15 -0.78
N ALA A 548 5.57 30.85 -1.79
CA ALA A 548 6.24 29.55 -1.91
C ALA A 548 7.19 29.30 -0.72
N VAL A 549 7.99 30.30 -0.35
CA VAL A 549 8.86 30.23 0.84
C VAL A 549 8.04 30.07 2.12
N ALA A 550 6.96 30.84 2.26
CA ALA A 550 6.09 30.76 3.43
C ALA A 550 5.40 29.40 3.56
N ARG A 551 5.00 28.77 2.45
CA ARG A 551 4.41 27.41 2.44
C ARG A 551 5.42 26.34 2.82
N ALA A 552 6.68 26.45 2.40
CA ALA A 552 7.74 25.54 2.83
C ALA A 552 8.01 25.65 4.34
N ARG A 553 8.21 26.87 4.86
CA ARG A 553 8.54 27.13 6.28
C ARG A 553 7.36 26.97 7.23
N ALA A 554 6.15 27.26 6.77
CA ALA A 554 4.91 27.14 7.55
C ALA A 554 3.82 26.41 6.74
N PRO A 555 3.95 25.07 6.58
CA PRO A 555 2.96 24.28 5.84
C PRO A 555 1.55 24.51 6.36
N GLY A 556 0.61 24.68 5.43
CA GLY A 556 -0.78 24.97 5.71
C GLY A 556 -1.13 26.46 5.88
N ILE A 557 -0.18 27.40 5.76
CA ILE A 557 -0.51 28.82 5.66
C ILE A 557 -1.49 29.07 4.50
N LYS A 558 -2.43 30.00 4.66
CA LYS A 558 -3.42 30.26 3.60
C LYS A 558 -2.73 30.94 2.41
N LYS A 559 -2.86 30.33 1.23
CA LYS A 559 -2.48 30.90 -0.06
C LYS A 559 -3.42 30.32 -1.10
N ASP A 560 -4.33 31.11 -1.68
CA ASP A 560 -5.31 30.65 -2.67
C ASP A 560 -5.22 31.33 -4.03
N GLU A 561 -4.35 32.34 -4.19
CA GLU A 561 -4.08 32.94 -5.49
C GLU A 561 -3.02 32.15 -6.29
N ILE A 562 -3.25 32.07 -7.59
CA ILE A 562 -2.59 31.25 -8.59
C ILE A 562 -2.01 32.21 -9.64
N LEU A 563 -0.69 32.31 -9.70
CA LEU A 563 -0.02 33.04 -10.78
C LEU A 563 -0.13 32.23 -12.07
N VAL A 564 -0.65 32.85 -13.12
CA VAL A 564 -0.83 32.22 -14.42
C VAL A 564 0.09 32.87 -15.44
N LEU A 565 1.05 32.11 -15.96
CA LEU A 565 1.85 32.55 -17.10
C LEU A 565 1.07 32.30 -18.40
N GLU A 566 0.87 33.35 -19.19
CA GLU A 566 0.15 33.26 -20.46
C GLU A 566 1.01 33.77 -21.62
N SER A 567 1.02 33.02 -22.70
CA SER A 567 1.68 33.36 -23.97
C SER A 567 1.35 32.29 -24.99
N GLU A 568 1.76 32.48 -26.24
CA GLU A 568 1.83 31.38 -27.21
C GLU A 568 2.69 30.20 -26.69
N GLU A 569 2.52 29.06 -27.34
CA GLU A 569 3.32 27.86 -27.07
C GLU A 569 4.82 28.12 -27.33
N GLY A 570 5.71 27.39 -26.65
CA GLY A 570 7.16 27.49 -26.88
C GLY A 570 7.89 28.61 -26.11
N PHE A 571 7.22 29.27 -25.16
CA PHE A 571 7.81 30.37 -24.38
C PHE A 571 8.47 29.95 -23.06
N ASN A 572 8.66 28.63 -22.85
CA ASN A 572 9.29 28.05 -21.65
C ASN A 572 8.56 28.30 -20.32
N LYS A 573 7.23 28.47 -20.34
CA LYS A 573 6.41 28.76 -19.13
C LYS A 573 6.55 27.68 -18.05
N SER A 574 6.25 26.42 -18.38
CA SER A 574 6.34 25.30 -17.44
C SER A 574 7.79 25.01 -17.02
N THR A 575 8.73 25.14 -17.96
CA THR A 575 10.17 25.00 -17.68
C THR A 575 10.66 26.03 -16.68
N ALA A 576 10.16 27.27 -16.72
CA ALA A 576 10.52 28.30 -15.76
C ALA A 576 10.10 27.93 -14.34
N TRP A 577 8.89 27.39 -14.16
CA TRP A 577 8.42 26.89 -12.86
C TRP A 577 9.22 25.69 -12.37
N ARG A 578 9.50 24.73 -13.26
CA ARG A 578 10.34 23.58 -12.95
C ARG A 578 11.75 23.99 -12.50
N VAL A 579 12.37 24.96 -13.18
CA VAL A 579 13.68 25.51 -12.80
C VAL A 579 13.64 26.18 -11.43
N LEU A 580 12.61 26.98 -11.15
CA LEU A 580 12.47 27.63 -9.84
C LEU A 580 12.33 26.60 -8.72
N ALA A 581 11.44 25.63 -8.86
CA ALA A 581 11.21 24.60 -7.86
C ALA A 581 12.40 23.63 -7.72
N GLY A 582 13.04 23.27 -8.83
CA GLY A 582 13.94 22.11 -8.93
C GLY A 582 13.16 20.87 -9.39
N ASP A 583 13.82 19.97 -10.13
CA ASP A 583 13.17 18.83 -10.78
C ASP A 583 12.46 17.89 -9.79
N GLU A 584 13.03 17.68 -8.60
CA GLU A 584 12.43 16.85 -7.54
C GLU A 584 11.21 17.50 -6.85
N ASN A 585 11.05 18.83 -6.94
CA ASN A 585 10.06 19.60 -6.20
C ASN A 585 8.93 20.16 -7.09
N PHE A 586 8.88 19.78 -8.36
CA PHE A 586 7.94 20.26 -9.36
C PHE A 586 7.03 19.13 -9.86
N SER A 587 5.76 19.43 -10.10
CA SER A 587 4.86 18.52 -10.80
C SER A 587 3.83 19.28 -11.64
N ASP A 588 3.60 18.81 -12.86
CA ASP A 588 2.53 19.23 -13.78
C ASP A 588 1.49 18.11 -14.00
N GLU A 589 1.56 17.05 -13.19
CA GLU A 589 0.69 15.89 -13.27
C GLU A 589 -0.74 16.27 -12.85
N SER A 590 -1.71 15.98 -13.72
CA SER A 590 -3.10 16.38 -13.48
C SER A 590 -3.68 15.77 -12.21
N ILE A 591 -4.17 16.62 -11.31
CA ILE A 591 -4.90 16.23 -10.09
C ILE A 591 -6.44 16.17 -10.30
N ILE A 592 -6.91 16.48 -11.51
CA ILE A 592 -8.33 16.57 -11.82
C ILE A 592 -8.92 15.16 -11.96
N GLY A 593 -10.07 14.94 -11.32
CA GLY A 593 -10.78 13.65 -11.36
C GLY A 593 -10.14 12.56 -10.48
N LYS A 594 -9.06 12.86 -9.76
CA LYS A 594 -8.38 11.95 -8.85
C LYS A 594 -9.02 11.96 -7.47
N GLU A 595 -8.97 10.81 -6.81
CA GLU A 595 -9.45 10.66 -5.45
C GLU A 595 -8.55 11.41 -4.45
N SER A 596 -9.09 11.80 -3.30
CA SER A 596 -8.35 12.61 -2.31
C SER A 596 -7.05 11.98 -1.84
N ARG A 597 -6.96 10.64 -1.87
CA ARG A 597 -5.73 9.89 -1.57
C ARG A 597 -4.66 10.08 -2.62
N GLU A 598 -5.00 9.88 -3.89
CA GLU A 598 -4.06 10.01 -5.00
C GLU A 598 -3.56 11.45 -5.11
N VAL A 599 -4.45 12.43 -4.95
CA VAL A 599 -4.04 13.84 -4.91
C VAL A 599 -3.10 14.11 -3.74
N GLN A 600 -3.37 13.56 -2.55
CA GLN A 600 -2.47 13.72 -1.42
C GLN A 600 -1.11 13.05 -1.69
N GLU A 601 -1.08 11.84 -2.26
CA GLU A 601 0.14 11.12 -2.61
C GLU A 601 0.96 11.90 -3.66
N GLN A 602 0.30 12.48 -4.68
CA GLN A 602 0.97 13.25 -5.73
C GLN A 602 1.52 14.59 -5.26
N LEU A 603 0.80 15.29 -4.39
CA LEU A 603 1.22 16.60 -3.90
C LEU A 603 2.12 16.51 -2.67
N ALA A 604 2.35 15.31 -2.12
CA ALA A 604 3.08 15.14 -0.88
C ALA A 604 4.57 15.48 -0.97
N GLU A 605 5.13 15.46 -2.18
CA GLU A 605 6.55 15.63 -2.48
C GLU A 605 6.80 16.91 -3.30
N VAL A 606 5.77 17.74 -3.52
CA VAL A 606 5.79 18.82 -4.52
C VAL A 606 5.81 20.18 -3.83
N TRP A 607 6.74 21.06 -4.20
CA TRP A 607 6.76 22.44 -3.74
C TRP A 607 5.96 23.39 -4.65
N VAL A 608 6.03 23.16 -5.96
CA VAL A 608 5.28 23.92 -6.98
C VAL A 608 4.52 22.95 -7.86
N HIS A 609 3.19 22.99 -7.76
CA HIS A 609 2.30 22.24 -8.64
C HIS A 609 1.75 23.15 -9.73
N GLU A 610 1.90 22.75 -10.98
CA GLU A 610 1.40 23.48 -12.15
C GLU A 610 0.11 22.86 -12.70
N SER A 611 -0.94 23.66 -12.76
CA SER A 611 -2.12 23.39 -13.60
C SER A 611 -1.84 23.83 -15.04
N ALA A 612 -1.37 22.90 -15.87
CA ALA A 612 -1.06 23.15 -17.28
C ALA A 612 -2.33 23.27 -18.15
N ASP A 613 -2.28 24.18 -19.13
CA ASP A 613 -3.34 24.46 -20.10
C ASP A 613 -4.74 24.73 -19.50
N LEU A 614 -4.84 25.81 -18.72
CA LEU A 614 -6.13 26.24 -18.14
C LEU A 614 -7.23 26.48 -19.17
N ALA A 615 -6.90 26.77 -20.42
CA ALA A 615 -7.89 27.03 -21.47
C ALA A 615 -8.64 25.77 -21.89
N GLY A 616 -7.94 24.63 -21.95
CA GLY A 616 -8.51 23.32 -22.28
C GLY A 616 -9.41 22.72 -21.18
N MET A 617 -9.30 23.21 -19.94
CA MET A 617 -10.07 22.70 -18.80
C MET A 617 -11.53 23.12 -18.85
N LYS A 618 -12.46 22.22 -18.53
CA LYS A 618 -13.88 22.56 -18.34
C LYS A 618 -14.08 23.42 -17.10
N LYS A 619 -15.18 24.19 -17.06
CA LYS A 619 -15.57 25.00 -15.89
C LYS A 619 -15.53 24.23 -14.56
N THR A 620 -15.99 22.98 -14.53
CA THR A 620 -15.96 22.12 -13.33
C THR A 620 -14.54 21.81 -12.87
N GLU A 621 -13.62 21.65 -13.81
CA GLU A 621 -12.21 21.34 -13.55
C GLU A 621 -11.47 22.58 -13.04
N VAL A 622 -11.76 23.77 -13.59
CA VAL A 622 -11.26 25.05 -13.07
C VAL A 622 -11.73 25.29 -11.63
N GLU A 623 -12.97 24.97 -11.29
CA GLU A 623 -13.44 25.07 -9.89
C GLU A 623 -12.71 24.08 -8.98
N THR A 624 -12.37 22.89 -9.48
CA THR A 624 -11.53 21.91 -8.77
C THR A 624 -10.12 22.48 -8.50
N VAL A 625 -9.48 23.12 -9.48
CA VAL A 625 -8.18 23.82 -9.31
C VAL A 625 -8.28 24.91 -8.22
N LYS A 626 -9.33 25.75 -8.27
CA LYS A 626 -9.55 26.78 -7.23
C LYS A 626 -9.73 26.17 -5.84
N ASN A 627 -10.48 25.06 -5.75
CA ASN A 627 -10.68 24.36 -4.49
C ASN A 627 -9.35 23.84 -3.95
N TYR A 628 -8.52 23.23 -4.80
CA TYR A 628 -7.19 22.78 -4.39
C TYR A 628 -6.30 23.93 -3.94
N ALA A 629 -6.11 24.97 -4.74
CA ALA A 629 -5.32 26.14 -4.34
C ALA A 629 -5.76 26.67 -2.96
N SER A 630 -7.06 26.65 -2.67
CA SER A 630 -7.59 27.11 -1.40
C SER A 630 -7.33 26.21 -0.18
N LYS A 631 -6.98 24.92 -0.36
CA LYS A 631 -6.79 23.98 0.76
C LYS A 631 -5.54 24.31 1.57
N GLN A 632 -5.64 24.09 2.88
CA GLN A 632 -4.51 24.21 3.82
C GLN A 632 -4.00 22.84 4.28
N VAL A 633 -4.88 21.84 4.29
CA VAL A 633 -4.60 20.49 4.76
C VAL A 633 -5.27 19.49 3.82
N ASP A 634 -4.49 18.56 3.30
CA ASP A 634 -5.00 17.37 2.63
C ASP A 634 -5.30 16.29 3.66
N ARG A 635 -6.42 15.59 3.44
CA ARG A 635 -6.98 14.62 4.38
C ARG A 635 -7.36 13.38 3.59
N ALA A 636 -6.50 12.38 3.65
CA ALA A 636 -6.76 11.08 3.07
C ALA A 636 -6.28 9.97 4.00
N ARG A 637 -6.85 8.80 3.78
CA ARG A 637 -6.35 7.56 4.36
C ARG A 637 -5.31 7.00 3.38
N PRO A 638 -4.03 6.87 3.76
CA PRO A 638 -3.02 6.29 2.87
C PRO A 638 -3.39 4.83 2.54
N ALA A 639 -2.87 4.31 1.43
CA ALA A 639 -3.00 2.90 1.11
C ALA A 639 -2.60 2.07 2.33
N TYR A 640 -3.45 1.15 2.77
CA TYR A 640 -3.21 0.28 3.94
C TYR A 640 -3.18 0.98 5.31
N GLY A 641 -3.46 2.28 5.38
CA GLY A 641 -3.57 3.00 6.65
C GLY A 641 -4.91 2.78 7.34
N HIS A 642 -4.91 2.46 8.64
CA HIS A 642 -6.14 2.35 9.43
C HIS A 642 -6.74 3.72 9.80
N PHE A 643 -5.91 4.77 9.85
CA PHE A 643 -6.28 6.11 10.27
C PHE A 643 -6.12 7.16 9.17
N LEU A 644 -6.92 8.21 9.25
CA LEU A 644 -6.83 9.36 8.35
C LEU A 644 -5.54 10.14 8.65
N LYS A 645 -4.68 10.33 7.64
CA LYS A 645 -3.50 11.18 7.74
C LYS A 645 -3.90 12.60 7.34
N LYS A 646 -3.51 13.58 8.17
CA LYS A 646 -3.64 15.00 7.84
C LYS A 646 -2.27 15.49 7.39
N GLN A 647 -2.18 16.02 6.19
CA GLN A 647 -0.94 16.58 5.65
C GLN A 647 -1.15 18.06 5.38
N LYS A 648 -0.39 18.91 6.08
CA LYS A 648 -0.43 20.35 5.83
C LYS A 648 0.27 20.62 4.50
N ARG A 649 -0.34 21.43 3.65
CA ARG A 649 0.21 21.74 2.32
C ARG A 649 1.43 22.65 2.42
N HIS A 650 2.56 22.15 1.95
CA HIS A 650 3.78 22.93 1.70
C HIS A 650 3.90 23.42 0.25
N SER A 651 2.98 23.02 -0.63
CA SER A 651 2.98 23.39 -2.04
C SER A 651 2.24 24.70 -2.32
N ILE A 652 2.62 25.38 -3.42
CA ILE A 652 1.80 26.40 -4.08
C ILE A 652 1.24 25.88 -5.41
N GLU A 653 0.14 26.49 -5.84
CA GLU A 653 -0.47 26.24 -7.14
C GLU A 653 -0.10 27.37 -8.11
N VAL A 654 0.38 27.01 -9.30
CA VAL A 654 0.64 27.93 -10.42
C VAL A 654 -0.10 27.44 -11.67
N GLY A 655 -0.30 28.33 -12.65
CA GLY A 655 -0.96 27.97 -13.90
C GLY A 655 -0.15 28.37 -15.11
N THR A 656 -0.37 27.67 -16.21
CA THR A 656 0.07 28.10 -17.53
C THR A 656 -1.05 27.95 -18.54
N THR A 657 -1.01 28.76 -19.59
CA THR A 657 -2.00 28.72 -20.66
C THR A 657 -1.43 29.26 -21.97
N ASN A 658 -1.96 28.75 -23.07
CA ASN A 658 -1.69 29.26 -24.41
C ASN A 658 -2.74 30.26 -24.92
N SER A 659 -3.77 30.53 -24.12
CA SER A 659 -4.90 31.39 -24.46
C SER A 659 -4.90 32.66 -23.62
N ASP A 660 -5.36 33.77 -24.21
CA ASP A 660 -5.70 35.02 -23.52
C ASP A 660 -7.13 35.02 -22.95
N ARG A 661 -7.90 33.95 -23.17
CA ARG A 661 -9.23 33.70 -22.59
C ARG A 661 -9.34 32.28 -22.06
N TYR A 662 -9.27 32.13 -20.76
CA TYR A 662 -9.25 30.81 -20.09
C TYR A 662 -10.04 30.80 -18.77
N LEU A 663 -10.50 31.95 -18.28
CA LEU A 663 -11.29 32.02 -17.06
C LEU A 663 -12.76 31.70 -17.38
N GLN A 664 -13.06 30.40 -17.43
CA GLN A 664 -14.41 29.89 -17.76
C GLN A 664 -15.45 30.15 -16.66
N SER A 665 -14.99 30.31 -15.42
CA SER A 665 -15.89 30.59 -14.32
C SER A 665 -16.37 32.03 -14.36
N GLN A 666 -17.64 32.20 -14.00
CA GLN A 666 -18.29 33.51 -13.97
C GLN A 666 -18.14 34.20 -12.60
N THR A 667 -17.55 33.53 -11.61
CA THR A 667 -17.31 34.13 -10.29
C THR A 667 -16.02 33.60 -9.69
N GLY A 668 -15.47 34.32 -8.70
CA GLY A 668 -14.29 33.84 -7.97
C GLY A 668 -13.00 33.82 -8.80
N ASN A 669 -12.91 34.64 -9.86
CA ASN A 669 -11.71 34.76 -10.70
C ASN A 669 -10.59 35.58 -10.03
N ARG A 670 -10.87 36.22 -8.89
CA ARG A 670 -9.88 36.94 -8.06
C ARG A 670 -8.64 36.14 -7.67
N ARG A 671 -8.76 34.80 -7.70
CA ARG A 671 -7.67 33.88 -7.38
C ARG A 671 -6.66 33.76 -8.51
N PHE A 672 -6.99 34.10 -9.75
CA PHE A 672 -6.03 34.04 -10.83
C PHE A 672 -5.32 35.39 -10.92
N TRP A 673 -4.01 35.34 -10.93
CA TRP A 673 -3.12 36.47 -11.16
C TRP A 673 -2.52 36.28 -12.55
N PRO A 674 -3.13 36.85 -13.60
CA PRO A 674 -2.62 36.68 -14.94
C PRO A 674 -1.32 37.45 -15.14
N LEU A 675 -0.36 36.83 -15.82
CA LEU A 675 0.90 37.45 -16.18
C LEU A 675 1.23 37.13 -17.64
N ARG A 676 1.05 38.13 -18.51
CA ARG A 676 1.37 38.01 -19.93
C ARG A 676 2.88 38.00 -20.15
N VAL A 677 3.38 36.88 -20.65
CA VAL A 677 4.77 36.70 -21.05
C VAL A 677 4.92 37.17 -22.50
N LEU A 678 5.72 38.19 -22.72
CA LEU A 678 5.85 38.87 -24.02
C LEU A 678 6.91 38.23 -24.93
N LYS A 679 7.86 37.48 -24.34
CA LYS A 679 8.95 36.79 -25.05
C LYS A 679 9.30 35.50 -24.31
N ALA A 680 9.84 34.51 -25.03
CA ALA A 680 10.30 33.26 -24.43
C ALA A 680 11.23 33.51 -23.23
N ILE A 681 10.99 32.80 -22.13
CA ILE A 681 11.74 32.96 -20.88
C ILE A 681 13.16 32.43 -21.07
N ASP A 682 14.14 33.22 -20.64
CA ASP A 682 15.56 32.83 -20.63
C ASP A 682 15.82 31.91 -19.43
N ILE A 683 15.84 30.60 -19.72
CA ILE A 683 16.02 29.55 -18.71
C ILE A 683 17.43 29.56 -18.11
N GLU A 684 18.46 29.91 -18.88
CA GLU A 684 19.83 29.92 -18.37
C GLU A 684 20.06 31.11 -17.42
N LYS A 685 19.49 32.28 -17.76
CA LYS A 685 19.43 33.42 -16.84
C LYS A 685 18.70 33.06 -15.54
N LEU A 686 17.55 32.37 -15.65
CA LEU A 686 16.76 31.97 -14.49
C LEU A 686 17.50 30.96 -13.60
N LYS A 687 18.14 29.95 -14.18
CA LYS A 687 18.97 28.97 -13.45
C LYS A 687 20.11 29.64 -12.70
N ARG A 688 20.82 30.57 -13.35
CA ARG A 688 21.95 31.29 -12.76
C ARG A 688 21.56 32.07 -11.51
N ASP A 689 20.44 32.79 -11.56
CA ASP A 689 20.04 33.70 -10.48
C ASP A 689 19.02 33.07 -9.52
N ARG A 690 18.62 31.80 -9.74
CA ARG A 690 17.61 31.06 -8.96
C ARG A 690 17.79 31.21 -7.46
N LEU A 691 18.99 30.93 -6.95
CA LEU A 691 19.26 30.99 -5.51
C LEU A 691 19.20 32.43 -4.96
N GLN A 692 19.57 33.44 -5.76
CA GLN A 692 19.45 34.84 -5.35
C GLN A 692 17.99 35.30 -5.30
N LEU A 693 17.15 34.85 -6.25
CA LEU A 693 15.71 35.12 -6.24
C LEU A 693 15.04 34.47 -5.02
N TRP A 694 15.40 33.22 -4.70
CA TRP A 694 14.90 32.55 -3.50
C TRP A 694 15.45 33.16 -2.20
N GLY A 695 16.71 33.58 -2.19
CA GLY A 695 17.33 34.25 -1.04
C GLY A 695 16.63 35.56 -0.70
N GLU A 696 16.33 36.39 -1.70
CA GLU A 696 15.54 37.60 -1.52
C GLU A 696 14.12 37.28 -1.02
N ALA A 697 13.46 36.28 -1.60
CA ALA A 697 12.10 35.87 -1.19
C ALA A 697 12.08 35.38 0.26
N ALA A 698 13.08 34.59 0.66
CA ALA A 698 13.24 34.09 2.01
C ALA A 698 13.51 35.23 3.01
N HIS A 699 14.39 36.17 2.67
CA HIS A 699 14.65 37.36 3.50
C HIS A 699 13.39 38.20 3.73
N ASN A 700 12.63 38.47 2.66
CA ASN A 700 11.40 39.25 2.77
C ASN A 700 10.30 38.50 3.54
N GLN A 701 10.23 37.18 3.39
CA GLN A 701 9.35 36.33 4.19
C GLN A 701 9.74 36.36 5.68
N SER A 702 11.02 36.25 6.02
CA SER A 702 11.55 36.33 7.39
C SER A 702 11.23 37.69 8.04
N LYS A 703 11.24 38.77 7.25
CA LYS A 703 10.81 40.11 7.69
C LYS A 703 9.29 40.24 7.90
N GLY A 704 8.51 39.20 7.61
CA GLY A 704 7.06 39.19 7.82
C GLY A 704 6.28 39.92 6.73
N GLU A 705 6.81 40.00 5.51
CA GLU A 705 6.07 40.62 4.41
C GLU A 705 4.74 39.89 4.15
N SER A 706 3.65 40.67 4.06
CA SER A 706 2.31 40.14 3.81
C SER A 706 2.24 39.42 2.47
N LEU A 707 1.52 38.28 2.42
CA LEU A 707 1.21 37.56 1.18
C LEU A 707 0.03 38.16 0.40
N VAL A 708 -0.72 39.07 1.03
CA VAL A 708 -1.92 39.68 0.47
C VAL A 708 -1.54 40.78 -0.52
N LEU A 709 -2.23 40.82 -1.66
CA LEU A 709 -2.08 41.89 -2.64
C LEU A 709 -2.56 43.22 -2.05
N ASP A 710 -1.80 44.29 -2.27
CA ASP A 710 -2.15 45.62 -1.81
C ASP A 710 -3.56 46.02 -2.32
N PRO A 711 -4.47 46.51 -1.46
CA PRO A 711 -5.82 46.92 -1.85
C PRO A 711 -5.88 47.93 -2.99
N SER A 712 -4.86 48.79 -3.14
CA SER A 712 -4.76 49.74 -4.25
C SER A 712 -4.70 49.07 -5.63
N LEU A 713 -4.19 47.84 -5.69
CA LEU A 713 -4.02 47.07 -6.93
C LEU A 713 -5.24 46.18 -7.27
N TRP A 714 -6.25 46.10 -6.39
CA TRP A 714 -7.40 45.20 -6.60
C TRP A 714 -8.24 45.57 -7.82
N GLY A 715 -8.35 46.86 -8.13
CA GLY A 715 -9.07 47.33 -9.32
C GLY A 715 -8.40 46.87 -10.61
N GLU A 716 -7.09 47.08 -10.74
CA GLU A 716 -6.29 46.65 -11.89
C GLU A 716 -6.28 45.12 -12.03
N ALA A 717 -6.09 44.39 -10.93
CA ALA A 717 -6.18 42.94 -10.91
C ALA A 717 -7.55 42.44 -11.44
N GLY A 718 -8.63 43.09 -11.01
CA GLY A 718 -9.98 42.78 -11.45
C GLY A 718 -10.17 43.01 -12.95
N ASN A 719 -9.59 44.07 -13.50
CA ASN A 719 -9.63 44.37 -14.94
C ASN A 719 -8.87 43.29 -15.74
N GLU A 720 -7.66 42.93 -15.32
CA GLU A 720 -6.88 41.87 -15.96
C GLU A 720 -7.62 40.51 -15.94
N GLN A 721 -8.26 40.17 -14.82
CA GLN A 721 -9.07 38.95 -14.71
C GLN A 721 -10.31 39.00 -15.61
N GLU A 722 -10.95 40.15 -15.74
CA GLU A 722 -12.13 40.32 -16.60
C GLU A 722 -11.77 40.21 -18.08
N HIS A 723 -10.62 40.73 -18.49
CA HIS A 723 -10.13 40.62 -19.87
C HIS A 723 -9.93 39.16 -20.33
N ARG A 724 -9.59 38.26 -19.39
CA ARG A 724 -9.35 36.83 -19.66
C ARG A 724 -10.58 35.94 -19.44
N ARG A 725 -11.69 36.55 -19.07
CA ARG A 725 -12.95 35.83 -18.86
C ARG A 725 -13.51 35.33 -20.18
N VAL A 726 -13.93 34.07 -20.18
CA VAL A 726 -14.75 33.56 -21.26
C VAL A 726 -16.15 34.16 -21.11
N THR A 727 -16.53 34.98 -22.08
CA THR A 727 -17.83 35.66 -22.11
C THR A 727 -18.96 34.64 -22.23
N ASP A 728 -20.02 34.85 -21.47
CA ASP A 728 -21.22 34.04 -21.61
C ASP A 728 -21.91 34.43 -22.94
N PRO A 729 -22.33 33.47 -23.80
CA PRO A 729 -23.04 33.79 -25.04
C PRO A 729 -24.28 34.68 -24.86
N TRP A 730 -24.93 34.65 -23.69
CA TRP A 730 -26.06 35.53 -23.40
C TRP A 730 -25.65 36.99 -23.19
N GLU A 731 -24.40 37.27 -22.81
CA GLU A 731 -23.93 38.63 -22.60
C GLU A 731 -24.02 39.45 -23.89
N ASP A 732 -23.57 38.91 -25.03
CA ASP A 732 -23.61 39.65 -26.29
C ASP A 732 -25.04 39.85 -26.80
N VAL A 733 -25.89 38.83 -26.66
CA VAL A 733 -27.31 38.92 -27.05
C VAL A 733 -28.06 39.94 -26.20
N LEU A 734 -27.86 39.92 -24.88
CA LEU A 734 -28.54 40.82 -23.94
C LEU A 734 -27.95 42.23 -23.94
N ARG A 735 -26.65 42.39 -24.21
CA ARG A 735 -26.01 43.70 -24.37
C ARG A 735 -26.55 44.44 -25.58
N ASN A 736 -26.79 43.70 -26.67
CA ASN A 736 -27.30 44.22 -27.93
C ASN A 736 -28.83 44.06 -28.08
N MET A 737 -29.55 43.78 -26.99
CA MET A 737 -30.99 43.61 -27.06
C MET A 737 -31.66 44.92 -27.48
N GLN A 738 -32.58 44.83 -28.42
CA GLN A 738 -33.33 45.98 -28.92
C GLN A 738 -34.54 46.25 -28.02
N ASP A 739 -34.94 47.53 -27.93
CA ASP A 739 -36.15 47.93 -27.22
C ASP A 739 -37.38 47.16 -27.70
N VAL A 740 -37.44 46.89 -29.01
CA VAL A 740 -38.45 46.05 -29.65
C VAL A 740 -37.76 44.89 -30.35
N THR A 741 -38.09 43.66 -29.98
CA THR A 741 -37.51 42.45 -30.57
C THR A 741 -38.57 41.69 -31.35
N ARG A 742 -38.21 41.20 -32.54
CA ARG A 742 -38.99 40.21 -33.28
C ARG A 742 -38.69 38.82 -32.73
N TYR A 743 -39.72 38.06 -32.38
CA TYR A 743 -39.57 36.70 -31.88
C TYR A 743 -40.20 35.70 -32.84
N SER A 744 -39.65 34.49 -32.87
CA SER A 744 -40.23 33.32 -33.51
C SER A 744 -39.85 32.10 -32.68
N TYR A 745 -40.84 31.39 -32.11
CA TYR A 745 -40.60 30.13 -31.41
C TYR A 745 -41.72 29.13 -31.70
N ARG A 746 -41.39 27.83 -31.62
CA ARG A 746 -42.34 26.75 -31.85
C ARG A 746 -42.92 26.27 -30.52
N LYS A 747 -44.24 26.16 -30.43
CA LYS A 747 -44.96 25.61 -29.27
C LYS A 747 -46.15 24.80 -29.76
N ASP A 748 -46.37 23.62 -29.17
CA ASP A 748 -47.52 22.75 -29.48
C ASP A 748 -47.71 22.47 -30.99
N GLY A 749 -46.58 22.36 -31.72
CA GLY A 749 -46.58 22.11 -33.17
C GLY A 749 -46.72 23.35 -34.06
N ALA A 750 -47.09 24.52 -33.53
CA ALA A 750 -47.30 25.76 -34.25
C ALA A 750 -46.14 26.78 -34.06
N TRP A 751 -45.92 27.61 -35.08
CA TRP A 751 -45.00 28.76 -35.00
C TRP A 751 -45.71 29.97 -34.38
N HIS A 752 -45.08 30.58 -33.38
CA HIS A 752 -45.51 31.82 -32.76
C HIS A 752 -44.52 32.91 -33.11
N GLU A 753 -44.94 33.86 -33.94
CA GLU A 753 -44.10 34.96 -34.42
C GLU A 753 -44.76 36.30 -34.14
N GLY A 754 -43.95 37.33 -33.88
CA GLY A 754 -44.46 38.66 -33.59
C GLY A 754 -43.38 39.66 -33.21
N THR A 755 -43.81 40.84 -32.80
CA THR A 755 -42.94 41.88 -32.20
C THR A 755 -43.33 42.09 -30.75
N ARG A 756 -42.32 42.33 -29.91
CA ARG A 756 -42.51 42.56 -28.47
C ARG A 756 -41.60 43.71 -28.02
N ASN A 757 -42.15 44.67 -27.29
CA ASN A 757 -41.35 45.65 -26.55
C ASN A 757 -40.74 44.92 -25.35
N ILE A 758 -39.41 44.87 -25.31
CA ILE A 758 -38.62 44.19 -24.28
C ILE A 758 -38.15 45.18 -23.22
N VAL A 759 -37.66 46.34 -23.64
CA VAL A 759 -37.21 47.41 -22.75
C VAL A 759 -38.37 48.37 -22.56
N HIS A 760 -38.79 48.55 -21.30
CA HIS A 760 -39.88 49.44 -20.93
C HIS A 760 -39.32 50.62 -20.14
N TYR A 761 -39.77 51.83 -20.48
CA TYR A 761 -39.32 53.05 -19.83
C TYR A 761 -40.33 53.45 -18.76
N ALA A 762 -39.86 53.80 -17.56
CA ALA A 762 -40.76 54.21 -16.47
C ALA A 762 -41.69 55.38 -16.85
N ARG A 763 -41.31 56.22 -17.83
CA ARG A 763 -42.13 57.33 -18.35
C ARG A 763 -43.37 56.90 -19.13
N ASP A 764 -43.41 55.68 -19.70
CA ASP A 764 -44.52 55.24 -20.56
C ASP A 764 -45.76 54.78 -19.76
N GLU A 765 -45.64 54.61 -18.44
CA GLU A 765 -46.72 54.14 -17.55
C GLU A 765 -47.48 55.29 -16.84
N ASP A 766 -46.88 56.48 -16.72
CA ASP A 766 -47.42 57.60 -15.94
C ASP A 766 -48.32 58.57 -16.72
N ARG A 767 -48.78 58.23 -17.94
CA ARG A 767 -49.70 59.09 -18.70
C ARG A 767 -51.13 59.21 -18.11
N GLN A 768 -51.41 58.57 -16.97
CA GLN A 768 -52.71 58.65 -16.28
C GLN A 768 -52.67 59.24 -14.86
N ALA A 769 -51.54 59.74 -14.34
CA ALA A 769 -51.51 60.40 -13.03
C ALA A 769 -50.61 61.64 -13.01
N SER A 770 -51.12 62.73 -12.44
CA SER A 770 -50.57 64.08 -12.51
C SER A 770 -49.34 64.35 -11.63
N THR A 771 -48.54 65.33 -12.08
CA THR A 771 -47.73 66.29 -11.28
C THR A 771 -46.67 65.75 -10.31
N LYS A 772 -45.47 65.42 -10.84
CA LYS A 772 -44.17 65.91 -10.34
C LYS A 772 -43.07 65.55 -11.33
N ALA A 773 -42.28 66.53 -11.74
CA ALA A 773 -41.14 66.31 -12.62
C ALA A 773 -39.94 65.74 -11.84
N VAL A 774 -39.17 64.91 -12.55
CA VAL A 774 -37.76 64.52 -12.35
C VAL A 774 -37.47 63.32 -11.43
N LEU A 775 -37.61 62.11 -11.98
CA LEU A 775 -36.55 61.10 -11.92
C LEU A 775 -36.39 60.50 -13.33
N GLY A 776 -35.20 60.63 -13.91
CA GLY A 776 -34.91 60.25 -15.29
C GLY A 776 -34.96 58.74 -15.53
N ASP A 777 -35.48 58.38 -16.70
CA ASP A 777 -34.95 57.32 -17.58
C ASP A 777 -34.52 55.99 -16.93
N GLU A 778 -35.37 55.43 -16.06
CA GLU A 778 -35.22 54.05 -15.62
C GLU A 778 -35.75 53.10 -16.71
N GLN A 779 -34.88 52.24 -17.21
CA GLN A 779 -35.24 51.13 -18.08
C GLN A 779 -35.57 49.90 -17.23
N ARG A 780 -36.63 49.18 -17.60
CA ARG A 780 -37.11 47.96 -16.94
C ARG A 780 -37.27 46.84 -17.95
N VAL A 781 -36.92 45.62 -17.54
CA VAL A 781 -37.03 44.42 -18.37
C VAL A 781 -37.59 43.25 -17.56
N SER A 782 -38.47 42.45 -18.16
CA SER A 782 -39.02 41.24 -17.55
C SER A 782 -38.09 40.04 -17.77
N SER A 783 -37.83 39.26 -16.73
CA SER A 783 -37.02 38.03 -16.85
C SER A 783 -37.66 37.02 -17.81
N GLU A 784 -38.98 36.90 -17.78
CA GLU A 784 -39.74 36.00 -18.67
C GLU A 784 -39.62 36.44 -20.13
N GLU A 785 -39.68 37.75 -20.39
CA GLU A 785 -39.57 38.30 -21.74
C GLU A 785 -38.15 38.16 -22.28
N LEU A 786 -37.13 38.38 -21.45
CA LEU A 786 -35.73 38.16 -21.82
C LEU A 786 -35.47 36.68 -22.17
N LEU A 787 -35.92 35.74 -21.34
CA LEU A 787 -35.74 34.32 -21.65
C LEU A 787 -36.48 33.91 -22.92
N THR A 788 -37.73 34.34 -23.07
CA THR A 788 -38.59 33.87 -24.16
C THR A 788 -38.27 34.51 -25.50
N PHE A 789 -38.16 35.85 -25.52
CA PHE A 789 -38.17 36.63 -26.76
C PHE A 789 -36.78 37.12 -27.17
N VAL A 790 -35.84 37.21 -26.24
CA VAL A 790 -34.45 37.62 -26.53
C VAL A 790 -33.53 36.42 -26.61
N LEU A 791 -33.67 35.48 -25.67
CA LEU A 791 -32.83 34.28 -25.60
C LEU A 791 -33.46 33.04 -26.25
N ASN A 792 -34.68 33.15 -26.77
CA ASN A 792 -35.41 32.10 -27.49
C ASN A 792 -35.62 30.80 -26.68
N ILE A 793 -35.85 30.93 -25.36
CA ILE A 793 -36.14 29.81 -24.46
C ILE A 793 -37.64 29.78 -24.18
N ALA A 794 -38.33 28.85 -24.83
CA ALA A 794 -39.77 28.67 -24.67
C ALA A 794 -40.16 28.54 -23.18
N PRO A 795 -41.30 29.09 -22.73
CA PRO A 795 -41.68 29.11 -21.31
C PRO A 795 -41.67 27.74 -20.63
N GLY A 796 -42.09 26.68 -21.33
CA GLY A 796 -42.08 25.30 -20.83
C GLY A 796 -40.68 24.70 -20.62
N ASN A 797 -39.65 25.28 -21.24
CA ASN A 797 -38.25 24.85 -21.13
C ASN A 797 -37.44 25.72 -20.15
N GLN A 798 -38.07 26.71 -19.51
CA GLN A 798 -37.39 27.58 -18.56
C GLN A 798 -37.20 26.84 -17.22
N GLN A 799 -35.94 26.74 -16.80
CA GLN A 799 -35.55 26.05 -15.56
C GLN A 799 -34.91 27.06 -14.59
N THR A 800 -34.82 26.68 -13.31
CA THR A 800 -34.16 27.50 -12.28
C THR A 800 -32.73 27.90 -12.67
N GLY A 801 -32.00 26.99 -13.35
CA GLY A 801 -30.65 27.28 -13.86
C GLY A 801 -30.61 28.43 -14.87
N HIS A 802 -31.61 28.56 -15.75
CA HIS A 802 -31.72 29.68 -16.69
C HIS A 802 -31.92 31.01 -15.96
N MET A 803 -32.75 31.03 -14.91
CA MET A 803 -32.98 32.22 -14.09
C MET A 803 -31.72 32.68 -13.35
N MET A 804 -30.95 31.73 -12.79
CA MET A 804 -29.68 32.03 -12.11
C MET A 804 -28.61 32.55 -13.09
N ARG A 805 -28.51 31.94 -14.28
CA ARG A 805 -27.62 32.41 -15.35
C ARG A 805 -28.00 33.81 -15.82
N LEU A 806 -29.29 34.06 -16.07
CA LEU A 806 -29.80 35.38 -16.47
C LEU A 806 -29.45 36.45 -15.42
N ALA A 807 -29.68 36.16 -14.14
CA ALA A 807 -29.37 37.10 -13.06
C ALA A 807 -27.89 37.47 -13.02
N THR A 808 -27.01 36.50 -13.24
CA THR A 808 -25.55 36.71 -13.29
C THR A 808 -25.16 37.61 -14.45
N VAL A 809 -25.68 37.33 -15.64
CA VAL A 809 -25.41 38.09 -16.87
C VAL A 809 -25.95 39.52 -16.78
N MET A 810 -27.21 39.68 -16.37
CA MET A 810 -27.86 40.99 -16.25
C MET A 810 -27.12 41.90 -15.27
N LYS A 811 -26.73 41.38 -14.11
CA LYS A 811 -25.95 42.14 -13.11
C LYS A 811 -24.66 42.73 -13.71
N ARG A 812 -23.97 41.98 -14.55
CA ARG A 812 -22.72 42.41 -15.20
C ARG A 812 -22.92 43.41 -16.31
N LEU A 813 -24.04 43.31 -17.02
CA LEU A 813 -24.44 44.30 -18.02
C LEU A 813 -24.95 45.60 -17.39
N GLY A 814 -24.79 45.78 -16.06
CA GLY A 814 -25.18 46.98 -15.33
C GLY A 814 -26.65 47.02 -14.92
N TRP A 815 -27.38 45.91 -15.04
CA TRP A 815 -28.76 45.84 -14.60
C TRP A 815 -28.86 45.43 -13.13
N SER A 816 -29.66 46.18 -12.38
CA SER A 816 -29.94 45.96 -10.97
C SER A 816 -31.25 45.21 -10.76
N ARG A 817 -31.42 44.63 -9.57
CA ARG A 817 -32.64 43.95 -9.15
C ARG A 817 -33.00 44.41 -7.75
N HIS A 818 -34.28 44.71 -7.51
CA HIS A 818 -34.75 45.05 -6.16
C HIS A 818 -34.68 43.83 -5.24
N ASP A 819 -34.63 44.05 -3.92
CA ASP A 819 -34.56 42.97 -2.92
C ASP A 819 -35.74 41.99 -3.02
N ASN A 820 -36.93 42.51 -3.35
CA ASN A 820 -38.10 41.68 -3.56
C ASN A 820 -38.05 40.89 -4.89
N GLY A 821 -37.16 41.24 -5.81
CA GLY A 821 -36.95 40.57 -7.09
C GLY A 821 -37.92 40.94 -8.22
N TYR A 822 -38.80 41.93 -8.03
CA TYR A 822 -39.85 42.34 -8.96
C TYR A 822 -39.70 43.79 -9.42
N VAL A 823 -40.11 44.06 -10.65
CA VAL A 823 -40.31 45.39 -11.24
C VAL A 823 -41.76 45.51 -11.70
N THR A 824 -42.27 46.73 -11.85
CA THR A 824 -43.60 46.97 -12.43
C THR A 824 -43.43 47.33 -13.91
N ILE A 825 -44.11 46.57 -14.76
CA ILE A 825 -44.16 46.77 -16.22
C ILE A 825 -45.64 46.74 -16.65
N LYS A 826 -46.11 47.81 -17.30
CA LYS A 826 -47.49 48.05 -17.74
C LYS A 826 -48.51 47.79 -16.62
N GLY A 827 -48.24 48.31 -15.42
CA GLY A 827 -49.10 48.12 -14.25
C GLY A 827 -49.11 46.69 -13.67
N ARG A 828 -48.31 45.76 -14.20
CA ARG A 828 -48.18 44.39 -13.68
C ARG A 828 -46.84 44.20 -12.98
N ARG A 829 -46.88 43.58 -11.79
CA ARG A 829 -45.69 43.22 -11.04
C ARG A 829 -45.08 41.93 -11.59
N VAL A 830 -43.89 42.02 -12.17
CA VAL A 830 -43.19 40.91 -12.83
C VAL A 830 -41.77 40.75 -12.31
N LYS A 831 -41.20 39.55 -12.36
CA LYS A 831 -39.78 39.35 -12.02
C LYS A 831 -38.94 40.00 -13.11
N GLY A 832 -37.98 40.84 -12.74
CA GLY A 832 -37.24 41.61 -13.73
C GLY A 832 -36.08 42.42 -13.14
N TYR A 833 -35.48 43.22 -14.01
CA TYR A 833 -34.31 44.04 -13.72
C TYR A 833 -34.58 45.48 -14.14
N TYR A 834 -33.84 46.41 -13.55
CA TYR A 834 -33.89 47.83 -13.88
C TYR A 834 -32.48 48.39 -14.02
N ARG A 835 -32.30 49.44 -14.82
CA ARG A 835 -31.09 50.25 -14.83
C ARG A 835 -31.43 51.71 -15.06
N GLN A 836 -30.61 52.59 -14.50
CA GLN A 836 -30.68 54.02 -14.76
C GLN A 836 -29.99 54.30 -16.10
N GLN A 837 -30.60 55.05 -17.00
CA GLN A 837 -29.95 55.47 -18.24
C GLN A 837 -28.75 56.36 -17.86
N GLN A 838 -27.55 56.00 -18.32
CA GLN A 838 -26.42 56.93 -18.20
C GLN A 838 -26.75 58.16 -19.04
N PRO A 839 -26.52 59.39 -18.52
CA PRO A 839 -26.66 60.59 -19.33
C PRO A 839 -25.76 60.42 -20.55
N ILE A 840 -26.32 60.57 -21.75
CA ILE A 840 -25.55 60.62 -22.99
C ILE A 840 -24.56 61.78 -22.81
N PRO A 841 -23.24 61.56 -22.90
CA PRO A 841 -22.31 62.68 -22.91
C PRO A 841 -22.60 63.49 -24.17
N PHE A 842 -23.06 64.72 -23.98
CA PHE A 842 -23.25 65.71 -25.03
C PHE A 842 -21.90 66.15 -25.61
#